data_AF-A0A8B8KJ31-F1
#
_entry.id   AF-A0A8B8KJ31-F1
#
_cell.length_a   1.000
_cell.length_b   1.000
_cell.length_c   1.000
_cell.angle_alpha   90.00
_cell.angle_beta   90.00
_cell.angle_gamma   90.00
#
_symmetry.space_group_name_H-M   'P 1'
#
loop_
_entity.id
_entity.type
_entity.pdbx_description
1 polymer ?
#
loop_
_entity_poly.entity_id
_entity_poly.type
_entity_poly.pdbx_seq_one_letter_code
_entity_poly.pdbx_strand_id
1 'polypeptide(L)'
;MPRKRNKALVPGVLWRLFHHRARTLLDTIISLLPSPPPSPEICRCHGRRCLGCSLDARTFLLRPDDPSDYRRLLAKCYIVVSENAPSITSFNPHFGSRQDQIVKRTVEQMLHQRQPAFSNVLCSGYDRSKCSSPIVELLSCSSWCLLLSRVGDDFMVYLLRNTSIFLPVPHGKHHQVGGPPISRLCFDMLKCLPKFGYQHSSLHKCGAQKRKRADVDDLPVEKQKCHISHSNNSPLAFSSSLGLICQSSMQLSRHQGSRNYDVSISEDRKLTRTGTVTRKLESEGKQGPNCNTPKLGKRSRPFSWQRRRYKKQKELTYEENSLNTHCNMLPTNTDCLHASFQRDNTRSYDAKLQMLRQCSCCLILQSVPTVPKRTDIKRLSIFYNLESSCSVLPKKHILYSLRPNLASSKYLIGNIFGFSDVNPSAQPMPCLHRSGSCLINFGCLYHSLVKWFKHLICRTRCCQHTELLYKHCVVPSLDQHMIGRSSSRLKDSALETKVHKKSQECGTRHCADTVETIDSQCEAVKSYCSKGQVVSFIWAVCRSLLPSELLGTPSNWRIMRRNISKFINLRRFEKFPLRLCMHELKTSRFPFLTNKYFLNSQNACVLKYIEGQNKEFRSWNDAVYGVKRKLLEKWIFWYFSCLVVPLVQANFYVTESDQGKQDIYYYPKPVWEKLADSTIACFKDWRYSYLDDVAVHNILKGRPFGFSKLRLQPKENGVRMVANLKGSSRMPLRVSTTGVQYCKTDREVKHQKIKGEHYQSVNSVLRDAHTILKGILFKEPEKLGSSVFDYNDVYKKLCAFLVGIKKRSGSMPGFFVVTSDVLKAFDSVDQDKLLGLMENVILKDEYILKQYDQVVCTKKSLWVQKQFRMLDGSSNIGRTRFTSFASFHSRHAVFVDQGRWKQVKKKVLFSYLMEHVKHNVLQFDGKFYLQDVGIPQGGVLSSLLCSIYYGHLETHTIFPFLEKTLKSGSCKENNAEHTNFYDEVSSPCYMLMRFIDDFLFISTSKKQAASFFSRLQRGFRGYNCYMNEKKFGANFDVEQISGSPLNRVYVGEDDATSFLRWSGLLINCSTMEIQADYMKYLNNHLSSTLTVCWQGKPGIHLKEKLRLFLRPKCHPIFFDSNINSAAVVRLNVYQVFLLCAMKFHCYIRDLSVICKFPKRYCADIILESLRYMHLLIKKRMHSMRLNSDVQPILKLEKKEVEWLGFHAYIQVLKRKESRHKVLLAVLRSRLLSHRMSGRLSPELKYAINTKNSSLLWDIKY
;
A
#
# COMPACT_ATOMS: atom_id res chain seq x y z
N MET A 1 -45.27 -6.58 18.57
CA MET A 1 -44.80 -6.38 17.18
C MET A 1 -43.99 -7.57 16.69
N PRO A 2 -44.26 -8.11 15.48
CA PRO A 2 -43.52 -9.25 14.93
C PRO A 2 -42.07 -8.88 14.54
N ARG A 3 -41.15 -9.83 14.69
CA ARG A 3 -39.74 -9.67 14.25
C ARG A 3 -39.68 -9.46 12.74
N LYS A 4 -39.11 -8.35 12.27
CA LYS A 4 -38.89 -8.11 10.83
C LYS A 4 -38.13 -9.29 10.21
N ARG A 5 -38.78 -10.04 9.31
CA ARG A 5 -38.17 -11.18 8.59
C ARG A 5 -36.83 -10.74 7.97
N ASN A 6 -35.80 -11.58 8.11
CA ASN A 6 -34.46 -11.31 7.58
C ASN A 6 -34.49 -11.23 6.04
N LYS A 7 -34.66 -10.02 5.47
CA LYS A 7 -34.48 -9.80 4.03
C LYS A 7 -33.08 -10.24 3.61
N ALA A 8 -32.99 -11.10 2.60
CA ALA A 8 -31.71 -11.61 2.10
C ALA A 8 -30.83 -10.43 1.63
N LEU A 9 -29.64 -10.30 2.24
CA LEU A 9 -28.71 -9.21 1.96
C LEU A 9 -28.19 -9.29 0.52
N VAL A 10 -28.71 -8.40 -0.33
CA VAL A 10 -28.31 -8.23 -1.74
C VAL A 10 -26.78 -8.21 -1.85
N PRO A 11 -26.18 -8.96 -2.80
CA PRO A 11 -24.73 -9.05 -2.97
C PRO A 11 -24.09 -7.66 -3.09
N GLY A 12 -23.01 -7.41 -2.33
CA GLY A 12 -22.44 -6.07 -2.17
C GLY A 12 -21.89 -5.42 -3.46
N VAL A 13 -21.77 -6.16 -4.56
CA VAL A 13 -21.55 -5.60 -5.91
C VAL A 13 -22.85 -5.00 -6.44
N LEU A 14 -23.90 -5.82 -6.55
CA LEU A 14 -25.22 -5.44 -7.08
C LEU A 14 -25.87 -4.32 -6.26
N TRP A 15 -25.82 -4.42 -4.92
CA TRP A 15 -26.34 -3.37 -4.03
C TRP A 15 -25.66 -2.01 -4.22
N ARG A 16 -24.43 -1.95 -4.75
CA ARG A 16 -23.70 -0.69 -4.95
C ARG A 16 -23.90 -0.08 -6.35
N LEU A 17 -24.46 -0.85 -7.29
CA LEU A 17 -24.70 -0.43 -8.67
C LEU A 17 -26.19 -0.20 -8.94
N PHE A 18 -27.04 -1.02 -8.35
CA PHE A 18 -28.48 -1.05 -8.64
C PHE A 18 -29.35 -0.82 -7.39
N HIS A 19 -28.75 -0.72 -6.19
CA HIS A 19 -29.44 -0.51 -4.91
C HIS A 19 -30.66 -1.44 -4.74
N HIS A 20 -31.87 -0.87 -4.67
CA HIS A 20 -33.14 -1.57 -4.45
C HIS A 20 -33.71 -2.25 -5.71
N ARG A 21 -33.13 -2.03 -6.90
CA ARG A 21 -33.54 -2.66 -8.17
C ARG A 21 -32.99 -4.07 -8.35
N ALA A 22 -31.95 -4.45 -7.60
CA ALA A 22 -31.45 -5.82 -7.54
C ALA A 22 -32.31 -6.66 -6.58
N ARG A 23 -33.33 -7.32 -7.13
CA ARG A 23 -34.30 -8.18 -6.41
C ARG A 23 -33.97 -9.66 -6.63
N THR A 24 -34.56 -10.56 -5.84
CA THR A 24 -34.48 -12.01 -6.17
C THR A 24 -35.32 -12.31 -7.40
N LEU A 25 -35.05 -13.38 -8.15
CA LEU A 25 -35.88 -13.80 -9.28
C LEU A 25 -37.37 -13.90 -8.88
N LEU A 26 -37.68 -14.56 -7.76
CA LEU A 26 -39.04 -14.66 -7.23
C LEU A 26 -39.68 -13.30 -6.95
N ASP A 27 -39.01 -12.42 -6.20
CA ASP A 27 -39.54 -11.10 -5.88
C ASP A 27 -39.58 -10.16 -7.12
N THR A 28 -38.83 -10.48 -8.19
CA THR A 28 -38.85 -9.76 -9.47
C THR A 28 -40.08 -10.14 -10.28
N ILE A 29 -40.35 -11.44 -10.47
CA ILE A 29 -41.54 -11.92 -11.20
C ILE A 29 -42.80 -11.32 -10.59
N ILE A 30 -42.98 -11.46 -9.27
CA ILE A 30 -44.15 -10.95 -8.54
C ILE A 30 -44.31 -9.42 -8.70
N SER A 31 -43.21 -8.68 -8.89
CA SER A 31 -43.25 -7.21 -9.09
C SER A 31 -43.25 -6.77 -10.56
N LEU A 32 -43.41 -7.72 -11.49
CA LEU A 32 -43.59 -7.51 -12.93
C LEU A 32 -44.96 -8.02 -13.43
N LEU A 33 -45.73 -8.74 -12.60
CA LEU A 33 -47.09 -9.12 -12.93
C LEU A 33 -47.99 -7.86 -12.97
N PRO A 34 -48.93 -7.76 -13.94
CA PRO A 34 -50.00 -6.77 -13.86
C PRO A 34 -50.92 -7.07 -12.66
N SER A 35 -51.79 -6.12 -12.32
CA SER A 35 -52.87 -6.35 -11.35
C SER A 35 -53.70 -7.58 -11.76
N PRO A 36 -54.11 -8.45 -10.82
CA PRO A 36 -54.94 -9.59 -11.14
C PRO A 36 -56.29 -9.15 -11.71
N PRO A 37 -56.88 -9.87 -12.67
CA PRO A 37 -58.21 -9.55 -13.19
C PRO A 37 -59.28 -9.73 -12.10
N PRO A 38 -60.40 -8.97 -12.16
CA PRO A 38 -61.41 -8.97 -11.09
C PRO A 38 -62.18 -10.29 -10.96
N SER A 39 -62.24 -11.12 -12.01
CA SER A 39 -62.63 -12.54 -11.92
C SER A 39 -61.60 -13.45 -12.60
N PRO A 40 -61.50 -14.74 -12.22
CA PRO A 40 -60.67 -15.72 -12.91
C PRO A 40 -61.14 -16.04 -14.33
N GLU A 41 -62.41 -15.79 -14.70
CA GLU A 41 -62.92 -16.05 -16.06
C GLU A 41 -62.42 -15.01 -17.07
N ILE A 42 -62.22 -13.76 -16.64
CA ILE A 42 -61.61 -12.69 -17.45
C ILE A 42 -60.13 -12.99 -17.76
N CYS A 43 -59.51 -13.96 -17.06
CA CYS A 43 -58.15 -14.39 -17.33
C CYS A 43 -58.06 -15.33 -18.54
N ARG A 44 -57.06 -15.09 -19.41
CA ARG A 44 -56.71 -15.93 -20.58
C ARG A 44 -56.20 -17.35 -20.24
N CYS A 45 -56.56 -17.89 -19.08
CA CYS A 45 -56.21 -19.25 -18.64
C CYS A 45 -57.37 -20.24 -18.75
N HIS A 46 -58.55 -19.83 -19.22
CA HIS A 46 -59.73 -20.69 -19.39
C HIS A 46 -60.02 -21.53 -18.12
N GLY A 47 -60.14 -20.85 -16.97
CA GLY A 47 -60.37 -21.46 -15.66
C GLY A 47 -59.18 -22.19 -15.01
N ARG A 48 -58.09 -22.49 -15.75
CA ARG A 48 -56.95 -23.33 -15.29
C ARG A 48 -56.02 -22.69 -14.23
N ARG A 49 -56.47 -21.65 -13.51
CA ARG A 49 -55.79 -20.94 -12.39
C ARG A 49 -54.28 -20.68 -12.63
N CYS A 50 -53.97 -19.72 -13.50
CA CYS A 50 -52.58 -19.35 -13.80
C CYS A 50 -51.96 -18.36 -12.79
N LEU A 51 -50.65 -18.09 -12.96
CA LEU A 51 -49.89 -17.13 -12.16
C LEU A 51 -50.52 -15.71 -12.11
N GLY A 52 -51.05 -15.23 -13.23
CA GLY A 52 -51.65 -13.88 -13.34
C GLY A 52 -53.02 -13.71 -12.67
N CYS A 53 -53.71 -14.81 -12.34
CA CYS A 53 -54.98 -14.79 -11.60
C CYS A 53 -54.90 -15.54 -10.25
N SER A 54 -53.68 -15.74 -9.73
CA SER A 54 -53.45 -16.39 -8.43
C SER A 54 -53.47 -15.36 -7.30
N LEU A 55 -54.33 -15.57 -6.30
CA LEU A 55 -54.38 -14.77 -5.07
C LEU A 55 -53.04 -14.77 -4.29
N ASP A 56 -52.23 -15.83 -4.45
CA ASP A 56 -50.83 -15.84 -4.02
C ASP A 56 -49.90 -16.38 -5.11
N ALA A 57 -49.41 -15.46 -5.94
CA ALA A 57 -48.35 -15.72 -6.91
C ALA A 57 -47.07 -16.33 -6.30
N ARG A 58 -46.84 -16.19 -4.98
CA ARG A 58 -45.62 -16.71 -4.32
C ARG A 58 -45.69 -18.21 -4.08
N THR A 59 -46.81 -18.75 -3.60
CA THR A 59 -47.02 -20.21 -3.48
C THR A 59 -47.25 -20.88 -4.82
N PHE A 60 -47.82 -20.18 -5.81
CA PHE A 60 -47.87 -20.69 -7.20
C PHE A 60 -46.46 -20.93 -7.77
N LEU A 61 -45.55 -19.94 -7.60
CA LEU A 61 -44.17 -20.02 -8.11
C LEU A 61 -43.28 -20.99 -7.32
N LEU A 62 -43.53 -21.22 -6.03
CA LEU A 62 -42.68 -22.00 -5.12
C LEU A 62 -43.53 -22.97 -4.27
N ARG A 63 -43.50 -24.26 -4.61
CA ARG A 63 -44.28 -25.32 -3.98
C ARG A 63 -43.47 -26.09 -2.92
N PRO A 64 -44.12 -26.78 -1.95
CA PRO A 64 -43.44 -27.51 -0.86
C PRO A 64 -42.47 -28.60 -1.33
N ASP A 65 -42.67 -29.15 -2.52
CA ASP A 65 -41.96 -30.33 -3.04
C ASP A 65 -40.93 -30.00 -4.14
N ASP A 66 -40.80 -28.72 -4.51
CA ASP A 66 -39.93 -28.27 -5.60
C ASP A 66 -38.46 -28.74 -5.45
N PRO A 67 -37.74 -29.06 -6.54
CA PRO A 67 -36.32 -29.41 -6.47
C PRO A 67 -35.48 -28.35 -5.76
N SER A 68 -34.54 -28.77 -4.91
CA SER A 68 -33.72 -27.85 -4.09
C SER A 68 -32.90 -26.85 -4.92
N ASP A 69 -32.51 -27.26 -6.14
CA ASP A 69 -31.86 -26.41 -7.15
C ASP A 69 -32.80 -25.32 -7.69
N TYR A 70 -34.09 -25.61 -7.91
CA TYR A 70 -35.10 -24.64 -8.32
C TYR A 70 -35.41 -23.64 -7.20
N ARG A 71 -35.59 -24.10 -5.96
CA ARG A 71 -35.76 -23.20 -4.81
C ARG A 71 -34.53 -22.29 -4.63
N ARG A 72 -33.33 -22.81 -4.92
CA ARG A 72 -32.07 -22.03 -4.93
C ARG A 72 -32.02 -21.02 -6.09
N LEU A 73 -32.53 -21.36 -7.28
CA LEU A 73 -32.65 -20.46 -8.42
C LEU A 73 -33.55 -19.27 -8.05
N LEU A 74 -34.80 -19.52 -7.65
CA LEU A 74 -35.77 -18.48 -7.25
C LEU A 74 -35.26 -17.56 -6.14
N ALA A 75 -34.66 -18.12 -5.08
CA ALA A 75 -34.28 -17.37 -3.88
C ALA A 75 -32.87 -16.73 -3.91
N LYS A 76 -32.00 -17.11 -4.86
CA LYS A 76 -30.59 -16.63 -4.92
C LYS A 76 -30.10 -16.20 -6.29
N CYS A 77 -30.88 -16.38 -7.37
CA CYS A 77 -30.69 -15.58 -8.57
C CYS A 77 -31.13 -14.15 -8.28
N TYR A 78 -30.31 -13.17 -8.65
CA TYR A 78 -30.65 -11.75 -8.58
C TYR A 78 -30.90 -11.20 -9.97
N ILE A 79 -31.95 -10.39 -10.12
CA ILE A 79 -32.33 -9.76 -11.38
C ILE A 79 -32.43 -8.25 -11.19
N VAL A 80 -32.09 -7.52 -12.26
CA VAL A 80 -32.25 -6.07 -12.38
C VAL A 80 -32.97 -5.79 -13.70
N VAL A 81 -34.18 -5.26 -13.64
CA VAL A 81 -34.94 -4.81 -14.82
C VAL A 81 -34.29 -3.55 -15.40
N SER A 82 -34.23 -3.44 -16.74
CA SER A 82 -33.75 -2.25 -17.43
C SER A 82 -34.59 -1.01 -17.07
N GLU A 83 -34.01 0.19 -17.18
CA GLU A 83 -34.76 1.44 -16.99
C GLU A 83 -35.73 1.68 -18.15
N ASN A 84 -35.34 1.24 -19.35
CA ASN A 84 -36.12 1.35 -20.59
C ASN A 84 -36.88 0.04 -20.90
N ALA A 85 -37.24 -0.74 -19.88
CA ALA A 85 -38.05 -1.94 -20.07
C ALA A 85 -39.53 -1.55 -20.20
N PRO A 86 -40.29 -2.07 -21.19
CA PRO A 86 -41.73 -1.83 -21.28
C PRO A 86 -42.46 -2.46 -20.08
N SER A 87 -43.60 -1.90 -19.70
CA SER A 87 -44.51 -2.53 -18.73
C SER A 87 -45.17 -3.78 -19.33
N ILE A 88 -45.48 -4.76 -18.49
CA ILE A 88 -46.28 -5.93 -18.87
C ILE A 88 -47.75 -5.57 -18.62
N THR A 89 -48.50 -5.29 -19.69
CA THR A 89 -49.91 -4.88 -19.61
C THR A 89 -50.87 -6.06 -19.50
N SER A 90 -50.50 -7.24 -20.00
CA SER A 90 -51.29 -8.47 -19.91
C SER A 90 -50.39 -9.67 -19.66
N PHE A 91 -50.86 -10.63 -18.85
CA PHE A 91 -50.18 -11.90 -18.61
C PHE A 91 -50.75 -12.99 -19.52
N ASN A 92 -49.88 -13.65 -20.30
CA ASN A 92 -50.24 -14.81 -21.10
C ASN A 92 -49.76 -16.10 -20.40
N PRO A 93 -50.66 -17.02 -20.00
CA PRO A 93 -50.27 -18.27 -19.34
C PRO A 93 -49.77 -19.35 -20.30
N HIS A 94 -49.85 -19.14 -21.62
CA HIS A 94 -49.48 -20.14 -22.61
C HIS A 94 -48.00 -20.53 -22.49
N PHE A 95 -47.74 -21.83 -22.39
CA PHE A 95 -46.41 -22.42 -22.60
C PHE A 95 -46.52 -23.54 -23.62
N GLY A 96 -45.53 -23.65 -24.51
CA GLY A 96 -45.56 -24.67 -25.57
C GLY A 96 -44.21 -24.84 -26.28
N SER A 97 -43.39 -23.80 -26.33
CA SER A 97 -42.00 -23.93 -26.77
C SER A 97 -41.15 -24.64 -25.71
N ARG A 98 -40.09 -25.35 -26.13
CA ARG A 98 -39.06 -25.80 -25.17
C ARG A 98 -38.21 -24.61 -24.72
N GLN A 99 -37.78 -24.62 -23.45
CA GLN A 99 -36.93 -23.56 -22.89
C GLN A 99 -35.66 -23.31 -23.74
N ASP A 100 -35.05 -24.37 -24.29
CA ASP A 100 -33.88 -24.23 -25.15
C ASP A 100 -34.20 -23.51 -26.48
N GLN A 101 -35.39 -23.75 -27.06
CA GLN A 101 -35.86 -23.06 -28.25
C GLN A 101 -36.16 -21.58 -27.96
N ILE A 102 -36.77 -21.25 -26.81
CA ILE A 102 -37.03 -19.86 -26.41
C ILE A 102 -35.71 -19.09 -26.26
N VAL A 103 -34.74 -19.66 -25.56
CA VAL A 103 -33.43 -19.00 -25.35
C VAL A 103 -32.68 -18.83 -26.67
N LYS A 104 -32.69 -19.83 -27.58
CA LYS A 104 -32.12 -19.73 -28.94
C LYS A 104 -32.78 -18.62 -29.75
N ARG A 105 -34.11 -18.68 -29.95
CA ARG A 105 -34.90 -17.68 -30.68
C ARG A 105 -34.68 -16.26 -30.15
N THR A 106 -34.64 -16.09 -28.82
CA THR A 106 -34.39 -14.79 -28.18
C THR A 106 -32.98 -14.28 -28.50
N VAL A 107 -31.95 -15.13 -28.41
CA VAL A 107 -30.57 -14.76 -28.76
C VAL A 107 -30.46 -14.40 -30.24
N GLU A 108 -31.07 -15.18 -31.13
CA GLU A 108 -31.07 -14.96 -32.57
C GLU A 108 -31.77 -13.63 -32.92
N GLN A 109 -32.97 -13.36 -32.40
CA GLN A 109 -33.67 -12.08 -32.59
C GLN A 109 -32.85 -10.87 -32.11
N MET A 110 -32.17 -11.00 -30.96
CA MET A 110 -31.30 -9.95 -30.42
C MET A 110 -30.00 -9.76 -31.21
N LEU A 111 -29.58 -10.77 -31.98
CA LEU A 111 -28.41 -10.70 -32.88
C LEU A 111 -28.72 -10.15 -34.28
N HIS A 112 -30.01 -10.05 -34.67
CA HIS A 112 -30.45 -9.45 -35.94
C HIS A 112 -30.79 -7.95 -35.79
N GLN A 113 -31.25 -7.52 -34.62
CA GLN A 113 -31.43 -6.10 -34.30
C GLN A 113 -30.06 -5.41 -34.30
N ARG A 114 -29.88 -4.32 -35.06
CA ARG A 114 -28.57 -3.67 -35.37
C ARG A 114 -27.80 -3.04 -34.19
N GLN A 115 -28.06 -3.44 -32.94
CA GLN A 115 -27.15 -3.15 -31.84
C GLN A 115 -25.89 -4.04 -31.95
N PRO A 116 -24.70 -3.55 -31.57
CA PRO A 116 -23.49 -4.37 -31.62
C PRO A 116 -23.61 -5.55 -30.64
N ALA A 117 -23.42 -6.78 -31.11
CA ALA A 117 -23.63 -8.04 -30.36
C ALA A 117 -22.90 -8.15 -29.01
N PHE A 118 -21.90 -7.28 -28.76
CA PHE A 118 -21.22 -7.13 -27.47
C PHE A 118 -22.01 -6.29 -26.43
N SER A 119 -23.26 -5.91 -26.72
CA SER A 119 -24.13 -5.10 -25.84
C SER A 119 -24.71 -5.90 -24.67
N ASN A 120 -24.98 -7.20 -24.85
CA ASN A 120 -25.64 -8.06 -23.87
C ASN A 120 -24.83 -9.35 -23.62
N VAL A 121 -24.76 -9.78 -22.35
CA VAL A 121 -24.06 -11.01 -21.95
C VAL A 121 -24.75 -12.26 -22.49
N LEU A 122 -26.08 -12.24 -22.68
CA LEU A 122 -26.86 -13.39 -23.17
C LEU A 122 -26.38 -13.90 -24.54
N CYS A 123 -26.02 -12.97 -25.44
CA CYS A 123 -25.54 -13.27 -26.80
C CYS A 123 -24.01 -13.55 -26.85
N SER A 124 -23.30 -13.46 -25.72
CA SER A 124 -21.83 -13.51 -25.70
C SER A 124 -21.27 -14.92 -25.89
N GLY A 125 -20.54 -15.14 -26.99
CA GLY A 125 -19.96 -16.44 -27.32
C GLY A 125 -20.98 -17.47 -27.79
N TYR A 126 -22.08 -17.02 -28.41
CA TYR A 126 -23.06 -17.87 -29.09
C TYR A 126 -22.55 -18.26 -30.48
N ASP A 127 -22.53 -19.57 -30.76
CA ASP A 127 -22.20 -20.13 -32.06
C ASP A 127 -23.46 -20.24 -32.91
N ARG A 128 -23.54 -19.45 -34.00
CA ARG A 128 -24.66 -19.47 -34.94
C ARG A 128 -24.74 -20.77 -35.76
N SER A 129 -23.62 -21.46 -35.99
CA SER A 129 -23.60 -22.72 -36.76
C SER A 129 -24.10 -23.92 -35.96
N LYS A 130 -24.03 -23.84 -34.63
CA LYS A 130 -24.43 -24.90 -33.69
C LYS A 130 -25.61 -24.50 -32.80
N CYS A 131 -26.25 -23.36 -33.09
CA CYS A 131 -27.30 -22.70 -32.30
C CYS A 131 -27.13 -22.81 -30.77
N SER A 132 -25.91 -22.63 -30.25
CA SER A 132 -25.58 -22.99 -28.87
C SER A 132 -24.53 -22.08 -28.22
N SER A 133 -24.57 -22.04 -26.88
CA SER A 133 -23.53 -21.43 -26.05
C SER A 133 -23.58 -22.00 -24.62
N PRO A 134 -22.51 -21.86 -23.82
CA PRO A 134 -22.52 -22.24 -22.40
C PRO A 134 -23.56 -21.47 -21.56
N ILE A 135 -24.07 -20.33 -22.05
CA ILE A 135 -25.17 -19.59 -21.42
C ILE A 135 -26.52 -20.18 -21.84
N VAL A 136 -26.68 -20.58 -23.10
CA VAL A 136 -27.89 -21.29 -23.57
C VAL A 136 -28.08 -22.59 -22.79
N GLU A 137 -27.03 -23.41 -22.67
CA GLU A 137 -27.03 -24.64 -21.85
C GLU A 137 -27.48 -24.37 -20.41
N LEU A 138 -26.91 -23.34 -19.77
CA LEU A 138 -27.15 -22.99 -18.38
C LEU A 138 -28.57 -22.44 -18.13
N LEU A 139 -29.15 -21.75 -19.12
CA LEU A 139 -30.53 -21.23 -19.11
C LEU A 139 -31.55 -22.26 -19.62
N SER A 140 -31.11 -23.44 -20.05
CA SER A 140 -31.95 -24.57 -20.51
C SER A 140 -31.96 -25.75 -19.53
N CYS A 141 -31.44 -25.57 -18.30
CA CYS A 141 -31.47 -26.64 -17.30
C CYS A 141 -32.87 -26.84 -16.71
N SER A 142 -33.12 -27.99 -16.07
CA SER A 142 -34.44 -28.38 -15.54
C SER A 142 -35.10 -27.34 -14.62
N SER A 143 -34.31 -26.55 -13.88
CA SER A 143 -34.83 -25.45 -13.04
C SER A 143 -35.35 -24.26 -13.85
N TRP A 144 -34.84 -24.01 -15.06
CA TRP A 144 -35.38 -23.00 -15.96
C TRP A 144 -36.58 -23.55 -16.75
N CYS A 145 -36.58 -24.83 -17.11
CA CYS A 145 -37.76 -25.49 -17.71
C CYS A 145 -38.96 -25.48 -16.75
N LEU A 146 -38.75 -25.77 -15.47
CA LEU A 146 -39.79 -25.69 -14.43
C LEU A 146 -40.24 -24.24 -14.14
N LEU A 147 -39.39 -23.25 -14.42
CA LEU A 147 -39.80 -21.84 -14.35
C LEU A 147 -40.69 -21.48 -15.53
N LEU A 148 -40.33 -21.90 -16.75
CA LEU A 148 -41.09 -21.67 -17.98
C LEU A 148 -42.54 -22.13 -17.83
N SER A 149 -42.75 -23.38 -17.38
CA SER A 149 -44.07 -23.97 -17.18
C SER A 149 -44.91 -23.32 -16.06
N ARG A 150 -44.39 -22.26 -15.41
CA ARG A 150 -45.10 -21.44 -14.41
C ARG A 150 -45.25 -19.97 -14.81
N VAL A 151 -44.45 -19.47 -15.75
CA VAL A 151 -44.48 -18.06 -16.19
C VAL A 151 -44.98 -17.84 -17.62
N GLY A 152 -45.00 -18.88 -18.47
CA GLY A 152 -45.39 -18.78 -19.88
C GLY A 152 -44.26 -18.33 -20.80
N ASP A 153 -44.41 -18.60 -22.10
CA ASP A 153 -43.37 -18.35 -23.12
C ASP A 153 -43.04 -16.84 -23.21
N ASP A 154 -44.07 -15.98 -23.30
CA ASP A 154 -43.91 -14.52 -23.44
C ASP A 154 -43.17 -13.88 -22.26
N PHE A 155 -43.48 -14.31 -21.03
CA PHE A 155 -42.85 -13.79 -19.81
C PHE A 155 -41.38 -14.23 -19.72
N MET A 156 -41.04 -15.43 -20.21
CA MET A 156 -39.65 -15.88 -20.31
C MET A 156 -38.87 -15.04 -21.32
N VAL A 157 -39.43 -14.77 -22.51
CA VAL A 157 -38.82 -13.86 -23.51
C VAL A 157 -38.59 -12.46 -22.93
N TYR A 158 -39.58 -11.92 -22.20
CA TYR A 158 -39.45 -10.64 -21.51
C TYR A 158 -38.27 -10.64 -20.51
N LEU A 159 -38.19 -11.66 -19.63
CA LEU A 159 -37.13 -11.76 -18.63
C LEU A 159 -35.74 -11.82 -19.27
N LEU A 160 -35.58 -12.60 -20.35
CA LEU A 160 -34.32 -12.76 -21.08
C LEU A 160 -33.88 -11.47 -21.80
N ARG A 161 -34.82 -10.77 -22.45
CA ARG A 161 -34.54 -9.57 -23.25
C ARG A 161 -34.33 -8.31 -22.41
N ASN A 162 -35.17 -8.09 -21.39
CA ASN A 162 -35.31 -6.80 -20.70
C ASN A 162 -34.60 -6.72 -19.34
N THR A 163 -33.89 -7.76 -18.90
CA THR A 163 -33.27 -7.80 -17.56
C THR A 163 -31.79 -8.20 -17.57
N SER A 164 -31.08 -7.82 -16.49
CA SER A 164 -29.74 -8.31 -16.18
C SER A 164 -29.82 -9.43 -15.14
N ILE A 165 -29.39 -10.63 -15.53
CA ILE A 165 -29.56 -11.87 -14.75
C ILE A 165 -28.23 -12.27 -14.10
N PHE A 166 -28.23 -12.46 -12.78
CA PHE A 166 -27.06 -12.79 -11.97
C PHE A 166 -27.29 -14.10 -11.18
N LEU A 167 -26.83 -15.22 -11.75
CA LEU A 167 -26.98 -16.56 -11.18
C LEU A 167 -26.02 -16.80 -10.00
N PRO A 168 -26.43 -17.57 -8.96
CA PRO A 168 -25.61 -17.83 -7.77
C PRO A 168 -24.51 -18.86 -8.03
N VAL A 169 -23.29 -18.55 -7.59
CA VAL A 169 -22.08 -19.39 -7.70
C VAL A 169 -21.56 -19.72 -6.28
N PRO A 170 -20.90 -20.88 -6.05
CA PRO A 170 -20.36 -21.23 -4.74
C PRO A 170 -19.59 -20.10 -4.03
N HIS A 171 -19.67 -20.09 -2.69
CA HIS A 171 -19.08 -19.08 -1.80
C HIS A 171 -19.67 -17.65 -1.88
N GLY A 172 -20.88 -17.46 -2.44
CA GLY A 172 -21.58 -16.16 -2.46
C GLY A 172 -21.13 -15.23 -3.59
N LYS A 173 -20.46 -15.79 -4.60
CA LYS A 173 -20.16 -15.18 -5.90
C LYS A 173 -21.39 -15.29 -6.80
N HIS A 174 -21.45 -14.49 -7.85
CA HIS A 174 -22.50 -14.58 -8.86
C HIS A 174 -21.88 -14.55 -10.26
N HIS A 175 -22.59 -15.10 -11.24
CA HIS A 175 -22.24 -15.03 -12.65
C HIS A 175 -23.31 -14.23 -13.39
N GLN A 176 -22.90 -13.18 -14.11
CA GLN A 176 -23.82 -12.50 -15.02
C GLN A 176 -24.00 -13.35 -16.27
N VAL A 177 -25.25 -13.56 -16.69
CA VAL A 177 -25.63 -14.38 -17.86
C VAL A 177 -26.60 -13.68 -18.80
N GLY A 178 -27.09 -12.49 -18.43
CA GLY A 178 -27.93 -11.65 -19.27
C GLY A 178 -27.80 -10.17 -18.92
N GLY A 179 -28.30 -9.31 -19.81
CA GLY A 179 -28.22 -7.86 -19.72
C GLY A 179 -26.83 -7.27 -20.02
N PRO A 180 -26.66 -5.93 -19.95
CA PRO A 180 -25.40 -5.28 -20.30
C PRO A 180 -24.24 -5.66 -19.37
N PRO A 181 -23.02 -5.94 -19.89
CA PRO A 181 -21.86 -6.32 -19.08
C PRO A 181 -21.59 -5.36 -17.91
N ILE A 182 -21.74 -5.85 -16.68
CA ILE A 182 -21.60 -5.04 -15.45
C ILE A 182 -20.19 -4.44 -15.29
N SER A 183 -19.18 -5.02 -15.96
CA SER A 183 -17.84 -4.44 -16.05
C SER A 183 -17.80 -3.12 -16.82
N ARG A 184 -18.60 -2.95 -17.89
CA ARG A 184 -18.71 -1.70 -18.66
C ARG A 184 -19.31 -0.58 -17.81
N LEU A 185 -20.43 -0.87 -17.14
CA LEU A 185 -21.08 0.06 -16.19
C LEU A 185 -20.11 0.54 -15.10
N CYS A 186 -19.23 -0.33 -14.60
CA CYS A 186 -18.18 0.05 -13.64
C CYS A 186 -17.13 1.01 -14.24
N PHE A 187 -16.75 0.86 -15.51
CA PHE A 187 -15.79 1.75 -16.17
C PHE A 187 -16.37 3.12 -16.48
N ASP A 188 -17.62 3.20 -16.93
CA ASP A 188 -18.22 4.47 -17.31
C ASP A 188 -18.51 5.34 -16.07
N MET A 189 -18.93 4.76 -14.94
CA MET A 189 -18.94 5.44 -13.64
C MET A 189 -17.56 5.95 -13.18
N LEU A 190 -16.46 5.28 -13.57
CA LEU A 190 -15.09 5.74 -13.26
C LEU A 190 -14.61 6.86 -14.19
N LYS A 191 -15.13 6.96 -15.42
CA LYS A 191 -14.85 8.09 -16.34
C LYS A 191 -15.53 9.38 -15.90
N CYS A 192 -16.75 9.28 -15.33
CA CYS A 192 -17.55 10.43 -14.91
C CYS A 192 -17.10 11.06 -13.58
N LEU A 193 -16.05 10.55 -12.92
CA LEU A 193 -15.36 11.32 -11.88
C LEU A 193 -14.47 12.39 -12.53
N PRO A 194 -14.53 13.67 -12.10
CA PRO A 194 -13.71 14.72 -12.68
C PRO A 194 -12.22 14.41 -12.53
N LYS A 195 -11.53 14.34 -13.67
CA LYS A 195 -10.08 14.12 -13.75
C LYS A 195 -9.35 15.34 -13.17
N PHE A 196 -8.83 15.22 -11.95
CA PHE A 196 -7.95 16.24 -11.35
C PHE A 196 -6.56 16.26 -12.01
N GLY A 197 -6.52 16.72 -13.27
CA GLY A 197 -5.29 17.07 -13.96
C GLY A 197 -4.81 18.45 -13.51
N TYR A 198 -3.57 18.53 -13.03
CA TYR A 198 -2.86 19.82 -13.00
C TYR A 198 -2.45 20.15 -14.44
N GLN A 199 -2.99 21.21 -15.01
CA GLN A 199 -2.45 21.78 -16.25
C GLN A 199 -1.05 22.34 -15.95
N HIS A 200 -0.07 21.98 -16.77
CA HIS A 200 1.15 22.79 -16.91
C HIS A 200 0.81 23.97 -17.82
N SER A 201 1.08 25.19 -17.36
CA SER A 201 0.86 26.42 -18.10
C SER A 201 2.04 26.72 -19.04
N SER A 202 1.80 26.77 -20.35
CA SER A 202 2.76 27.32 -21.31
C SER A 202 2.07 27.82 -22.58
N LEU A 203 2.10 29.15 -22.76
CA LEU A 203 1.89 29.93 -23.99
C LEU A 203 0.47 29.98 -24.62
N HIS A 204 0.23 31.10 -25.30
CA HIS A 204 -1.06 31.54 -25.86
C HIS A 204 -1.26 31.10 -27.32
N LYS A 205 -2.52 30.94 -27.71
CA LYS A 205 -3.11 31.71 -28.82
C LYS A 205 -4.49 32.24 -28.39
N CYS A 206 -4.94 33.32 -29.01
CA CYS A 206 -6.15 34.07 -28.62
C CYS A 206 -7.28 33.90 -29.65
N GLY A 207 -8.51 34.22 -29.26
CA GLY A 207 -9.61 34.55 -30.17
C GLY A 207 -10.57 33.41 -30.53
N ALA A 208 -11.74 33.37 -29.88
CA ALA A 208 -13.06 33.18 -30.50
C ALA A 208 -14.17 33.39 -29.45
N GLN A 209 -15.27 34.03 -29.86
CA GLN A 209 -16.32 34.65 -29.04
C GLN A 209 -17.13 33.72 -28.13
N LYS A 210 -17.75 34.33 -27.10
CA LYS A 210 -18.85 33.74 -26.31
C LYS A 210 -20.10 33.57 -27.18
N ARG A 211 -20.93 32.56 -26.88
CA ARG A 211 -22.40 32.74 -26.87
C ARG A 211 -23.06 31.76 -25.89
N LYS A 212 -24.09 32.22 -25.17
CA LYS A 212 -25.03 31.36 -24.44
C LYS A 212 -25.97 30.73 -25.47
N ARG A 213 -26.56 29.57 -25.13
CA ARG A 213 -27.93 29.21 -25.53
C ARG A 213 -28.66 28.62 -24.34
N ALA A 214 -29.96 28.87 -24.28
CA ALA A 214 -30.92 28.04 -23.60
C ALA A 214 -31.79 27.37 -24.68
N ASP A 215 -32.28 26.17 -24.36
CA ASP A 215 -33.61 25.63 -24.62
C ASP A 215 -34.29 25.71 -26.01
N VAL A 216 -34.81 24.54 -26.38
CA VAL A 216 -36.14 24.26 -26.97
C VAL A 216 -36.29 24.15 -28.51
N ASP A 217 -36.54 22.89 -28.87
CA ASP A 217 -37.46 22.27 -29.85
C ASP A 217 -37.27 22.28 -31.39
N ASP A 218 -37.89 21.21 -31.91
CA ASP A 218 -38.30 20.79 -33.25
C ASP A 218 -37.34 20.21 -34.33
N LEU A 219 -38.00 19.38 -35.13
CA LEU A 219 -37.59 18.46 -36.20
C LEU A 219 -38.41 18.82 -37.48
N PRO A 220 -38.36 18.11 -38.63
CA PRO A 220 -37.53 16.95 -39.05
C PRO A 220 -36.82 17.20 -40.44
N VAL A 221 -36.54 16.09 -41.17
CA VAL A 221 -36.42 15.95 -42.65
C VAL A 221 -34.99 15.80 -43.27
N GLU A 222 -34.74 14.53 -43.63
CA GLU A 222 -34.05 13.96 -44.80
C GLU A 222 -32.58 14.23 -45.26
N LYS A 223 -31.85 13.09 -45.31
CA LYS A 223 -31.03 12.56 -46.42
C LYS A 223 -30.01 13.46 -47.14
N GLN A 224 -28.73 13.07 -46.99
CA GLN A 224 -27.96 12.56 -48.14
C GLN A 224 -26.97 11.47 -47.73
N LYS A 225 -26.54 10.64 -48.70
CA LYS A 225 -25.62 9.49 -48.50
C LYS A 225 -24.20 9.86 -48.94
N CYS A 226 -23.20 9.25 -48.29
CA CYS A 226 -21.92 8.91 -48.94
C CYS A 226 -21.36 7.61 -48.35
N HIS A 227 -20.54 6.90 -49.13
CA HIS A 227 -20.23 5.49 -48.89
C HIS A 227 -18.91 5.22 -48.15
N ILE A 228 -19.01 4.26 -47.23
CA ILE A 228 -18.06 3.17 -46.92
C ILE A 228 -16.59 3.33 -47.37
N SER A 229 -15.68 3.33 -46.39
CA SER A 229 -14.41 2.59 -46.51
C SER A 229 -13.97 2.05 -45.15
N HIS A 230 -14.01 0.73 -44.95
CA HIS A 230 -13.51 0.08 -43.74
C HIS A 230 -12.03 -0.29 -43.88
N SER A 231 -11.17 0.20 -42.99
CA SER A 231 -9.79 -0.30 -42.84
C SER A 231 -9.50 -0.65 -41.37
N ASN A 232 -9.60 -1.93 -41.02
CA ASN A 232 -9.17 -2.44 -39.71
C ASN A 232 -7.63 -2.51 -39.66
N ASN A 233 -6.98 -1.80 -38.73
CA ASN A 233 -5.79 -2.28 -37.99
C ASN A 233 -5.22 -1.22 -37.02
N SER A 234 -5.52 -1.34 -35.72
CA SER A 234 -4.69 -0.79 -34.62
C SER A 234 -5.26 -1.13 -33.21
N PRO A 235 -4.56 -1.91 -32.37
CA PRO A 235 -4.96 -2.12 -30.97
C PRO A 235 -4.58 -0.92 -30.08
N LEU A 236 -5.55 -0.05 -29.78
CA LEU A 236 -5.38 1.14 -28.93
C LEU A 236 -4.88 0.80 -27.51
N ALA A 237 -3.58 0.96 -27.28
CA ALA A 237 -2.93 0.72 -25.99
C ALA A 237 -3.10 1.91 -25.01
N PHE A 238 -4.02 1.79 -24.05
CA PHE A 238 -4.23 2.81 -23.00
C PHE A 238 -3.42 2.52 -21.73
N SER A 239 -2.46 3.39 -21.42
CA SER A 239 -1.56 3.28 -20.27
C SER A 239 -2.23 3.61 -18.92
N SER A 240 -2.39 2.62 -18.04
CA SER A 240 -2.98 2.80 -16.69
C SER A 240 -1.94 3.22 -15.64
N SER A 241 -1.43 4.46 -15.73
CA SER A 241 -0.39 4.98 -14.81
C SER A 241 -0.97 5.57 -13.51
N LEU A 242 -1.31 4.73 -12.52
CA LEU A 242 -1.62 5.17 -11.16
C LEU A 242 -1.25 4.07 -10.13
N GLY A 243 -0.07 4.21 -9.52
CA GLY A 243 0.49 3.18 -8.65
C GLY A 243 -0.14 3.11 -7.26
N LEU A 244 -0.66 1.94 -6.88
CA LEU A 244 -0.98 1.56 -5.51
C LEU A 244 -0.54 0.12 -5.25
N ILE A 245 0.02 -0.12 -4.05
CA ILE A 245 0.75 -1.34 -3.73
C ILE A 245 -0.21 -2.51 -3.52
N CYS A 246 -0.08 -3.54 -4.35
CA CYS A 246 -0.72 -4.83 -4.11
C CYS A 246 0.21 -5.75 -3.30
N GLN A 247 0.08 -5.69 -1.97
CA GLN A 247 0.36 -6.83 -1.10
C GLN A 247 -0.97 -7.53 -0.76
N SER A 248 -0.92 -8.79 -0.34
CA SER A 248 -2.04 -9.72 -0.42
C SER A 248 -3.14 -9.55 0.66
N SER A 249 -4.34 -10.04 0.30
CA SER A 249 -5.34 -10.68 1.18
C SER A 249 -6.07 -9.90 2.31
N MET A 250 -6.43 -8.61 2.14
CA MET A 250 -7.13 -7.81 3.18
C MET A 250 -8.55 -7.24 2.85
N GLN A 251 -9.52 -8.08 2.47
CA GLN A 251 -10.95 -7.65 2.43
C GLN A 251 -11.53 -7.39 3.84
N LEU A 252 -12.03 -6.18 4.12
CA LEU A 252 -12.77 -5.87 5.37
C LEU A 252 -14.29 -5.97 5.18
N SER A 253 -14.97 -6.74 6.03
CA SER A 253 -16.43 -6.70 6.23
C SER A 253 -16.80 -5.97 7.54
N ARG A 254 -17.77 -5.06 7.49
CA ARG A 254 -18.56 -4.56 8.63
C ARG A 254 -19.98 -4.36 8.15
N HIS A 255 -20.97 -4.85 8.89
CA HIS A 255 -22.38 -4.50 8.68
C HIS A 255 -22.71 -3.21 9.45
N GLN A 256 -23.82 -2.58 9.07
CA GLN A 256 -24.43 -1.49 9.81
C GLN A 256 -25.23 -2.02 11.00
N GLY A 257 -25.36 -1.19 12.01
CA GLY A 257 -26.40 -1.26 13.04
C GLY A 257 -26.66 0.18 13.45
N SER A 258 -27.85 0.69 13.13
CA SER A 258 -28.28 2.04 13.45
C SER A 258 -29.72 1.98 13.91
N ARG A 259 -29.98 2.51 15.10
CA ARG A 259 -31.29 2.91 15.58
C ARG A 259 -31.07 4.12 16.47
N ASN A 260 -31.89 5.14 16.26
CA ASN A 260 -31.94 6.31 17.11
C ASN A 260 -32.68 5.95 18.40
N TYR A 261 -32.42 6.71 19.45
CA TYR A 261 -33.47 7.22 20.32
C TYR A 261 -33.12 8.69 20.59
N ASP A 262 -34.12 9.55 20.44
CA ASP A 262 -34.06 10.96 20.78
C ASP A 262 -34.55 11.13 22.23
N VAL A 263 -34.12 12.21 22.90
CA VAL A 263 -34.90 13.02 23.86
C VAL A 263 -34.03 14.21 24.31
N SER A 264 -34.70 15.35 24.49
CA SER A 264 -34.17 16.70 24.66
C SER A 264 -34.00 17.11 26.14
N ILE A 265 -33.67 18.40 26.38
CA ILE A 265 -33.96 19.19 27.62
C ILE A 265 -33.09 18.82 28.87
N SER A 266 -32.58 19.74 29.69
CA SER A 266 -32.32 21.21 29.56
C SER A 266 -31.20 21.65 30.57
N GLU A 267 -30.93 22.98 30.63
CA GLU A 267 -30.64 23.85 31.81
C GLU A 267 -30.03 23.32 33.15
N ASP A 268 -29.31 24.10 33.98
CA ASP A 268 -28.60 25.41 33.88
C ASP A 268 -27.74 25.62 35.17
N ARG A 269 -27.11 26.80 35.34
CA ARG A 269 -26.60 27.45 36.57
C ARG A 269 -25.17 27.11 37.04
N LYS A 270 -24.71 27.87 38.07
CA LYS A 270 -23.33 28.16 38.47
C LYS A 270 -23.17 28.17 40.02
N LEU A 271 -21.94 28.44 40.49
CA LEU A 271 -21.57 28.91 41.87
C LEU A 271 -21.57 27.81 42.96
N THR A 272 -20.80 27.85 44.08
CA THR A 272 -19.88 28.87 44.67
C THR A 272 -18.62 28.23 45.36
N ARG A 273 -17.89 29.01 46.20
CA ARG A 273 -16.74 28.70 47.10
C ARG A 273 -17.14 27.73 48.26
N THR A 274 -16.33 27.28 49.24
CA THR A 274 -15.11 27.82 49.94
C THR A 274 -14.34 26.70 50.72
N GLY A 275 -13.08 26.91 51.18
CA GLY A 275 -12.34 25.99 52.10
C GLY A 275 -10.88 26.39 52.41
N THR A 276 -10.28 25.95 53.54
CA THR A 276 -9.11 26.66 54.16
C THR A 276 -8.16 25.81 55.08
N VAL A 277 -6.88 26.22 55.19
CA VAL A 277 -5.91 26.09 56.34
C VAL A 277 -5.01 24.81 56.52
N THR A 278 -4.61 24.39 57.75
CA THR A 278 -3.33 23.68 58.13
C THR A 278 -3.54 22.64 59.27
N ARG A 279 -2.60 21.95 59.97
CA ARG A 279 -1.13 22.04 60.32
C ARG A 279 -0.60 20.58 60.57
N LYS A 280 0.57 20.18 61.15
CA LYS A 280 1.77 20.76 61.83
C LYS A 280 3.04 19.84 61.64
N LEU A 281 4.16 20.30 62.20
CA LEU A 281 5.52 19.79 62.54
C LEU A 281 5.62 18.53 63.46
N GLU A 282 6.79 17.94 63.84
CA GLU A 282 8.18 17.74 63.29
C GLU A 282 9.10 17.09 64.37
N SER A 283 10.22 16.42 63.98
CA SER A 283 11.53 16.38 64.69
C SER A 283 12.60 15.55 63.91
N GLU A 284 13.88 15.75 64.23
CA GLU A 284 15.07 15.20 63.54
C GLU A 284 15.73 14.01 64.31
N GLY A 285 16.71 13.27 63.77
CA GLY A 285 17.38 13.36 62.46
C GLY A 285 18.84 12.85 62.46
N LYS A 286 19.63 13.21 61.42
CA LYS A 286 21.02 12.73 61.16
C LYS A 286 21.14 11.17 61.07
N GLN A 287 22.27 10.50 60.82
CA GLN A 287 23.48 10.69 59.96
C GLN A 287 23.92 9.28 59.46
N GLY A 288 24.83 9.03 58.49
CA GLY A 288 25.67 9.88 57.63
C GLY A 288 27.15 9.95 58.07
N PRO A 289 28.16 9.66 57.22
CA PRO A 289 28.20 9.64 55.73
C PRO A 289 28.84 8.31 55.20
N ASN A 290 29.48 8.11 54.02
CA ASN A 290 29.55 8.86 52.74
C ASN A 290 29.82 7.91 51.54
N CYS A 291 29.26 8.21 50.36
CA CYS A 291 29.84 8.07 48.99
C CYS A 291 28.70 8.29 47.97
N ASN A 292 28.37 9.56 47.69
CA ASN A 292 27.01 9.93 47.29
C ASN A 292 26.88 10.47 45.85
N THR A 293 26.10 9.77 45.01
CA THR A 293 25.53 10.32 43.76
C THR A 293 23.99 10.32 43.73
N PRO A 294 23.30 11.34 44.25
CA PRO A 294 21.86 11.50 44.01
C PRO A 294 21.37 12.92 43.63
N LYS A 295 20.43 12.95 42.67
CA LYS A 295 19.23 13.82 42.61
C LYS A 295 19.39 15.33 42.97
N LEU A 296 19.65 16.18 41.97
CA LEU A 296 19.32 17.61 42.08
C LEU A 296 17.81 17.88 41.87
N GLY A 297 17.23 18.67 42.77
CA GLY A 297 15.79 18.92 42.87
C GLY A 297 15.22 20.03 41.97
N LYS A 298 13.93 20.34 42.19
CA LYS A 298 13.18 21.38 41.47
C LYS A 298 13.70 22.80 41.79
N ARG A 299 14.68 23.32 41.06
CA ARG A 299 14.97 24.77 41.10
C ARG A 299 13.79 25.56 40.56
N SER A 300 13.22 26.43 41.39
CA SER A 300 12.23 27.42 40.98
C SER A 300 12.84 28.36 39.93
N ARG A 301 12.00 28.84 38.98
CA ARG A 301 12.43 29.87 38.03
C ARG A 301 12.11 31.25 38.64
N PRO A 302 13.09 32.14 38.85
CA PRO A 302 12.78 33.52 39.22
C PRO A 302 11.93 34.18 38.13
N PHE A 303 11.09 35.13 38.54
CA PHE A 303 10.12 35.78 37.65
C PHE A 303 10.80 36.65 36.58
N SER A 304 10.04 37.08 35.56
CA SER A 304 10.59 37.73 34.37
C SER A 304 11.23 39.10 34.64
N TRP A 305 10.84 39.78 35.74
CA TRP A 305 11.38 41.08 36.13
C TRP A 305 12.77 41.02 36.78
N GLN A 306 13.05 40.00 37.62
CA GLN A 306 14.35 39.82 38.27
C GLN A 306 15.48 39.64 37.22
N ARG A 307 15.23 38.88 36.15
CA ARG A 307 16.16 38.75 35.00
C ARG A 307 16.29 40.03 34.15
N ARG A 308 15.42 41.03 34.31
CA ARG A 308 15.54 42.32 33.62
C ARG A 308 16.41 43.32 34.40
N ARG A 309 16.32 43.36 35.73
CA ARG A 309 17.26 44.14 36.57
C ARG A 309 18.70 43.64 36.38
N TYR A 310 18.94 42.34 36.55
CA TYR A 310 20.29 41.77 36.48
C TYR A 310 20.97 41.85 35.09
N LYS A 311 20.24 42.19 34.01
CA LYS A 311 20.85 42.51 32.71
C LYS A 311 20.97 44.02 32.45
N LYS A 312 20.11 44.87 33.03
CA LYS A 312 20.30 46.33 33.00
C LYS A 312 21.49 46.81 33.85
N GLN A 313 21.92 46.00 34.82
CA GLN A 313 22.95 46.35 35.81
C GLN A 313 24.34 45.76 35.46
N LYS A 314 24.57 45.37 34.19
CA LYS A 314 25.85 44.82 33.73
C LYS A 314 26.23 45.19 32.28
N GLU A 315 25.64 46.27 31.78
CA GLU A 315 25.92 46.88 30.46
C GLU A 315 25.99 48.42 30.64
N LEU A 316 26.61 48.86 31.76
CA LEU A 316 26.83 50.25 32.18
C LEU A 316 28.16 50.35 32.95
N THR A 317 29.27 50.14 32.24
CA THR A 317 30.64 50.56 32.65
C THR A 317 31.60 50.40 31.47
N TYR A 318 32.44 51.40 31.28
CA TYR A 318 33.57 51.50 30.32
C TYR A 318 33.27 51.52 28.82
N GLU A 319 33.36 52.74 28.29
CA GLU A 319 33.90 53.15 26.98
C GLU A 319 35.36 52.63 26.75
N GLU A 320 36.11 52.91 25.68
CA GLU A 320 36.15 54.10 24.79
C GLU A 320 36.85 53.84 23.43
N ASN A 321 37.09 54.94 22.68
CA ASN A 321 37.87 55.14 21.45
C ASN A 321 37.12 55.15 20.09
N SER A 322 36.54 56.32 19.78
CA SER A 322 36.92 57.26 18.68
C SER A 322 37.19 56.71 17.25
N LEU A 323 36.86 57.40 16.14
CA LEU A 323 36.87 58.84 15.84
C LEU A 323 35.69 59.34 14.97
N ASN A 324 35.60 60.67 14.80
CA ASN A 324 34.47 61.43 14.21
C ASN A 324 34.57 61.70 12.70
N THR A 325 33.43 62.06 12.08
CA THR A 325 33.32 63.31 11.29
C THR A 325 31.88 63.86 11.35
N HIS A 326 31.70 65.17 11.11
CA HIS A 326 30.51 65.96 11.43
C HIS A 326 29.41 65.97 10.36
N CYS A 327 28.19 66.39 10.76
CA CYS A 327 27.61 67.65 10.24
C CYS A 327 26.40 68.12 11.08
N ASN A 328 26.59 69.21 11.81
CA ASN A 328 25.51 70.13 12.21
C ASN A 328 25.58 71.35 11.29
N MET A 329 24.46 72.03 11.04
CA MET A 329 24.34 73.49 11.27
C MET A 329 22.87 73.92 11.21
N LEU A 330 22.58 75.04 11.88
CA LEU A 330 21.35 75.82 11.68
C LEU A 330 21.44 76.63 10.38
N PRO A 331 20.34 77.22 9.91
CA PRO A 331 20.30 78.67 10.06
C PRO A 331 18.97 79.19 10.61
N THR A 332 19.08 80.14 11.55
CA THR A 332 18.08 81.19 11.72
C THR A 332 18.23 82.22 10.60
N ASN A 333 17.11 82.72 10.08
CA ASN A 333 16.94 84.14 9.77
C ASN A 333 15.46 84.49 9.79
N THR A 334 15.14 85.70 10.24
CA THR A 334 13.86 86.34 9.97
C THR A 334 13.75 86.69 8.49
N ASP A 335 12.53 86.83 7.97
CA ASP A 335 12.04 88.15 7.60
C ASP A 335 10.52 88.15 7.38
N CYS A 336 9.94 89.34 7.47
CA CYS A 336 8.50 89.56 7.41
C CYS A 336 7.99 89.57 5.96
N LEU A 337 6.70 89.26 5.78
CA LEU A 337 5.78 90.21 5.16
C LEU A 337 4.32 89.83 5.43
N HIS A 338 3.52 90.82 5.85
CA HIS A 338 2.07 90.69 5.93
C HIS A 338 1.46 90.92 4.54
N ALA A 339 0.54 90.04 4.14
CA ALA A 339 -0.49 90.34 3.16
C ALA A 339 -1.81 89.74 3.69
N SER A 340 -2.88 90.53 3.70
CA SER A 340 -4.10 90.23 4.46
C SER A 340 -5.34 90.14 3.56
N PHE A 341 -6.34 89.40 4.05
CA PHE A 341 -7.71 89.31 3.53
C PHE A 341 -7.90 89.02 2.03
N GLN A 342 -8.54 87.89 1.73
CA GLN A 342 -10.01 87.89 1.65
C GLN A 342 -10.58 86.49 1.93
N ARG A 343 -11.84 86.44 2.36
CA ARG A 343 -12.64 85.21 2.33
C ARG A 343 -13.44 85.21 1.04
N ASP A 344 -13.53 84.07 0.39
CA ASP A 344 -14.76 83.77 -0.35
C ASP A 344 -15.16 82.31 -0.15
N ASN A 345 -16.40 82.12 0.29
CA ASN A 345 -17.08 80.83 0.27
C ASN A 345 -17.92 80.80 -1.00
N THR A 346 -17.74 79.79 -1.86
CA THR A 346 -18.82 78.96 -2.47
C THR A 346 -18.18 77.98 -3.49
N ARG A 347 -18.88 76.87 -3.78
CA ARG A 347 -18.44 75.74 -4.64
C ARG A 347 -17.24 74.96 -4.05
N SER A 348 -17.38 73.83 -3.36
CA SER A 348 -18.48 72.85 -3.33
C SER A 348 -18.96 72.44 -4.73
N TYR A 349 -18.20 71.57 -5.42
CA TYR A 349 -18.77 70.37 -6.07
C TYR A 349 -17.73 69.32 -6.53
N ASP A 350 -16.47 69.70 -6.76
CA ASP A 350 -15.42 68.78 -7.29
C ASP A 350 -14.82 67.78 -6.29
N ALA A 351 -15.00 67.97 -4.97
CA ALA A 351 -14.37 67.14 -3.93
C ALA A 351 -14.84 65.67 -3.90
N LYS A 352 -15.78 65.26 -4.76
CA LYS A 352 -16.33 63.89 -4.81
C LYS A 352 -15.64 62.94 -5.80
N LEU A 353 -14.79 63.40 -6.73
CA LEU A 353 -14.22 62.57 -7.80
C LEU A 353 -12.75 62.13 -7.62
N GLN A 354 -12.05 62.56 -6.57
CA GLN A 354 -10.68 62.09 -6.26
C GLN A 354 -10.59 60.93 -5.23
N MET A 355 -11.71 60.40 -4.74
CA MET A 355 -11.71 59.17 -3.95
C MET A 355 -11.42 57.93 -4.82
N LEU A 356 -10.80 56.89 -4.23
CA LEU A 356 -10.56 55.55 -4.82
C LEU A 356 -9.46 55.39 -5.91
N ARG A 357 -8.22 55.82 -5.64
CA ARG A 357 -7.02 55.18 -6.26
C ARG A 357 -6.33 54.23 -5.26
N GLN A 358 -6.81 52.99 -5.22
CA GLN A 358 -6.23 51.91 -4.40
C GLN A 358 -4.85 51.48 -4.95
N CYS A 359 -3.88 51.22 -4.08
CA CYS A 359 -2.63 50.60 -4.53
C CYS A 359 -2.89 49.18 -5.04
N SER A 360 -2.42 48.90 -6.26
CA SER A 360 -2.35 47.53 -6.83
C SER A 360 -1.69 46.54 -5.87
N CYS A 361 -0.71 47.00 -5.08
CA CYS A 361 -0.03 46.26 -4.03
C CYS A 361 -0.92 45.79 -2.86
N CYS A 362 -2.09 46.39 -2.65
CA CYS A 362 -3.03 46.06 -1.57
C CYS A 362 -4.19 45.16 -2.05
N LEU A 363 -4.72 45.41 -3.26
CA LEU A 363 -5.77 44.60 -3.89
C LEU A 363 -5.44 43.10 -3.95
N ILE A 364 -4.16 42.79 -4.17
CA ILE A 364 -3.59 41.42 -4.20
C ILE A 364 -3.93 40.57 -2.95
N LEU A 365 -4.24 41.19 -1.80
CA LEU A 365 -4.58 40.47 -0.57
C LEU A 365 -6.04 39.97 -0.51
N GLN A 366 -6.94 40.48 -1.35
CA GLN A 366 -8.36 40.10 -1.34
C GLN A 366 -8.61 38.78 -2.09
N SER A 367 -7.90 38.54 -3.20
CA SER A 367 -8.16 37.45 -4.15
C SER A 367 -7.50 36.11 -3.81
N VAL A 368 -6.78 35.98 -2.68
CA VAL A 368 -5.92 34.81 -2.37
C VAL A 368 -6.66 33.46 -2.51
N PRO A 369 -6.27 32.61 -3.50
CA PRO A 369 -6.91 31.31 -3.72
C PRO A 369 -6.77 30.37 -2.52
N THR A 370 -7.81 29.61 -2.18
CA THR A 370 -7.76 28.66 -1.06
C THR A 370 -6.93 27.42 -1.40
N VAL A 371 -6.20 26.88 -0.41
CA VAL A 371 -5.49 25.60 -0.56
C VAL A 371 -6.49 24.45 -0.37
N PRO A 372 -6.55 23.44 -1.26
CA PRO A 372 -7.51 22.34 -1.14
C PRO A 372 -7.40 21.60 0.21
N LYS A 373 -8.57 21.31 0.82
CA LYS A 373 -8.72 20.72 2.18
C LYS A 373 -8.08 19.32 2.38
N ARG A 374 -7.41 18.75 1.36
CA ARG A 374 -6.69 17.46 1.38
C ARG A 374 -5.31 17.52 0.69
N THR A 375 -4.64 18.67 0.77
CA THR A 375 -3.31 18.85 0.18
C THR A 375 -2.22 18.11 0.99
N ASP A 376 -1.44 17.28 0.30
CA ASP A 376 -0.33 16.48 0.84
C ASP A 376 1.00 16.91 0.22
N ILE A 377 2.08 16.91 1.01
CA ILE A 377 3.44 17.09 0.52
C ILE A 377 3.85 15.85 -0.31
N LYS A 378 4.37 16.07 -1.52
CA LYS A 378 4.78 15.01 -2.48
C LYS A 378 6.05 14.27 -2.03
N ARG A 379 5.96 13.47 -0.97
CA ARG A 379 7.11 12.75 -0.38
C ARG A 379 7.76 11.71 -1.32
N LEU A 380 7.06 11.20 -2.33
CA LEU A 380 7.56 10.09 -3.16
C LEU A 380 8.86 10.37 -3.93
N SER A 381 9.21 11.64 -4.19
CA SER A 381 10.42 12.00 -4.96
C SER A 381 11.74 11.88 -4.19
N ILE A 382 11.71 11.72 -2.86
CA ILE A 382 12.96 11.56 -2.08
C ILE A 382 13.54 10.14 -2.19
N PHE A 383 12.72 9.15 -2.57
CA PHE A 383 13.07 7.75 -2.49
C PHE A 383 13.87 7.27 -3.70
N TYR A 384 14.96 6.53 -3.44
CA TYR A 384 15.79 5.87 -4.45
C TYR A 384 16.34 6.83 -5.54
N ASN A 385 16.47 8.11 -5.23
CA ASN A 385 17.04 9.09 -6.18
C ASN A 385 18.55 8.87 -6.33
N LEU A 386 18.98 8.36 -7.48
CA LEU A 386 20.40 8.24 -7.81
C LEU A 386 21.02 9.57 -8.24
N GLU A 387 20.27 10.51 -8.85
CA GLU A 387 20.81 11.80 -9.35
C GLU A 387 21.70 12.51 -8.32
N SER A 388 23.01 12.52 -8.54
CA SER A 388 23.98 13.23 -7.72
C SER A 388 23.98 14.72 -8.10
N SER A 389 24.12 15.59 -7.10
CA SER A 389 24.15 17.03 -7.31
C SER A 389 25.10 17.68 -6.32
N CYS A 390 26.20 18.22 -6.83
CA CYS A 390 27.16 19.09 -6.12
C CYS A 390 26.55 20.47 -5.76
N SER A 391 25.23 20.54 -5.62
CA SER A 391 24.44 21.74 -5.44
C SER A 391 23.35 21.49 -4.39
N VAL A 392 23.13 22.50 -3.56
CA VAL A 392 22.20 22.51 -2.40
C VAL A 392 20.84 21.85 -2.71
N LEU A 393 20.33 22.12 -3.92
CA LEU A 393 19.04 21.64 -4.44
C LEU A 393 19.29 20.96 -5.81
N PRO A 394 18.32 20.20 -6.35
CA PRO A 394 18.46 19.56 -7.66
C PRO A 394 18.68 20.59 -8.79
N LYS A 395 19.48 20.24 -9.80
CA LYS A 395 19.91 21.16 -10.89
C LYS A 395 18.74 21.87 -11.60
N LYS A 396 17.58 21.22 -11.74
CA LYS A 396 16.36 21.75 -12.39
C LYS A 396 15.44 22.56 -11.45
N HIS A 397 15.93 23.01 -10.29
CA HIS A 397 15.10 23.71 -9.30
C HIS A 397 14.86 25.19 -9.65
N ILE A 398 13.66 25.69 -9.33
CA ILE A 398 13.19 27.07 -9.64
C ILE A 398 14.18 28.15 -9.18
N LEU A 399 14.81 27.98 -8.01
CA LEU A 399 15.75 28.96 -7.46
C LEU A 399 17.08 29.08 -8.24
N TYR A 400 17.44 28.09 -9.07
CA TYR A 400 18.60 28.19 -9.97
C TYR A 400 18.22 28.82 -11.33
N SER A 401 17.02 28.52 -11.86
CA SER A 401 16.52 29.17 -13.09
C SER A 401 16.28 30.67 -12.97
N LEU A 402 16.12 31.18 -11.75
CA LEU A 402 15.84 32.60 -11.49
C LEU A 402 17.14 33.40 -11.25
N ARG A 403 17.22 34.60 -11.84
CA ARG A 403 18.27 35.61 -11.56
C ARG A 403 17.85 36.45 -10.34
N PRO A 404 18.77 37.05 -9.56
CA PRO A 404 18.42 37.85 -8.39
C PRO A 404 17.90 39.27 -8.74
N ASN A 405 16.83 39.36 -9.53
CA ASN A 405 16.25 40.62 -10.01
C ASN A 405 14.75 40.76 -9.63
N LEU A 406 14.20 41.97 -9.83
CA LEU A 406 12.82 42.31 -9.49
C LEU A 406 11.80 41.36 -10.13
N ALA A 407 11.93 41.11 -11.44
CA ALA A 407 11.02 40.22 -12.19
C ALA A 407 11.00 38.80 -11.61
N SER A 408 12.16 38.24 -11.27
CA SER A 408 12.27 36.91 -10.66
C SER A 408 11.66 36.86 -9.25
N SER A 409 11.82 37.91 -8.45
CA SER A 409 11.11 38.04 -7.17
C SER A 409 9.59 38.08 -7.36
N LYS A 410 9.08 38.87 -8.32
CA LYS A 410 7.64 38.93 -8.65
C LYS A 410 7.11 37.54 -9.06
N TYR A 411 7.81 36.86 -9.96
CA TYR A 411 7.47 35.50 -10.39
C TYR A 411 7.44 34.50 -9.23
N LEU A 412 8.40 34.55 -8.31
CA LEU A 412 8.42 33.65 -7.15
C LEU A 412 7.26 33.96 -6.17
N ILE A 413 6.89 35.23 -5.98
CA ILE A 413 5.69 35.60 -5.21
C ILE A 413 4.42 35.04 -5.88
N GLY A 414 4.28 35.19 -7.20
CA GLY A 414 3.17 34.61 -7.97
C GLY A 414 3.10 33.08 -7.82
N ASN A 415 4.25 32.40 -7.93
CA ASN A 415 4.36 30.95 -7.76
C ASN A 415 3.97 30.46 -6.35
N ILE A 416 4.39 31.17 -5.30
CA ILE A 416 4.10 30.80 -3.91
C ILE A 416 2.65 31.13 -3.54
N PHE A 417 2.22 32.37 -3.77
CA PHE A 417 0.97 32.90 -3.22
C PHE A 417 -0.19 32.87 -4.21
N GLY A 418 0.04 32.56 -5.49
CA GLY A 418 -0.98 32.49 -6.54
C GLY A 418 -1.59 33.84 -6.86
N PHE A 419 -0.76 34.90 -6.86
CA PHE A 419 -1.13 36.21 -7.38
C PHE A 419 -0.91 36.18 -8.89
N SER A 420 -1.98 36.27 -9.67
CA SER A 420 -1.91 36.62 -11.09
C SER A 420 -1.68 38.13 -11.24
N ASP A 421 -1.02 38.55 -12.32
CA ASP A 421 -0.95 39.96 -12.71
C ASP A 421 -2.37 40.45 -13.07
N VAL A 422 -2.87 41.43 -12.32
CA VAL A 422 -4.20 42.02 -12.50
C VAL A 422 -4.13 43.04 -13.62
N ASN A 423 -4.66 42.68 -14.79
CA ASN A 423 -4.61 43.40 -16.07
C ASN A 423 -3.19 43.69 -16.61
N PRO A 424 -2.70 42.95 -17.64
CA PRO A 424 -1.48 43.35 -18.36
C PRO A 424 -1.65 44.65 -19.17
N SER A 425 -2.88 45.15 -19.33
CA SER A 425 -3.21 46.44 -19.93
C SER A 425 -3.25 47.61 -18.94
N ALA A 426 -3.15 47.36 -17.63
CA ALA A 426 -3.04 48.43 -16.65
C ALA A 426 -1.58 48.91 -16.58
N GLN A 427 -1.33 50.20 -16.82
CA GLN A 427 0.01 50.76 -16.60
C GLN A 427 0.43 50.52 -15.14
N PRO A 428 1.72 50.21 -14.89
CA PRO A 428 2.23 49.91 -13.55
C PRO A 428 2.37 51.19 -12.72
N MET A 429 1.24 51.76 -12.29
CA MET A 429 1.15 52.88 -11.36
C MET A 429 2.11 52.65 -10.18
N PRO A 430 3.08 53.56 -9.94
CA PRO A 430 3.91 53.51 -8.75
C PRO A 430 3.04 53.51 -7.49
N CYS A 431 3.45 52.78 -6.46
CA CYS A 431 2.87 53.04 -5.14
C CYS A 431 3.23 54.47 -4.71
N LEU A 432 2.26 55.23 -4.22
CA LEU A 432 2.38 56.63 -3.77
C LEU A 432 3.16 56.73 -2.43
N HIS A 433 4.36 56.17 -2.41
CA HIS A 433 5.34 56.20 -1.33
C HIS A 433 6.70 56.74 -1.84
N ARG A 434 6.70 57.48 -2.97
CA ARG A 434 7.92 57.91 -3.67
C ARG A 434 8.08 59.45 -3.73
N SER A 435 7.81 60.12 -2.62
CA SER A 435 8.08 61.55 -2.43
C SER A 435 8.08 61.93 -0.94
N GLY A 436 9.14 62.58 -0.47
CA GLY A 436 9.18 63.34 0.80
C GLY A 436 9.08 62.53 2.11
N SER A 437 7.86 62.22 2.55
CA SER A 437 7.54 62.12 3.98
C SER A 437 7.17 60.71 4.46
N CYS A 438 8.16 59.92 4.89
CA CYS A 438 7.97 58.63 5.57
C CYS A 438 9.03 58.37 6.65
N LEU A 439 8.95 59.07 7.79
CA LEU A 439 9.82 58.88 8.97
C LEU A 439 9.60 57.53 9.72
N ILE A 440 8.89 56.57 9.13
CA ILE A 440 8.74 55.21 9.68
C ILE A 440 9.01 54.17 8.58
N ASN A 441 10.04 53.35 8.81
CA ASN A 441 10.78 52.58 7.81
C ASN A 441 10.08 51.28 7.32
N PHE A 442 8.81 51.35 6.88
CA PHE A 442 8.00 50.19 6.46
C PHE A 442 7.26 50.38 5.13
N GLY A 443 7.85 49.90 4.03
CA GLY A 443 7.14 49.68 2.77
C GLY A 443 6.09 48.56 2.88
N CYS A 444 5.15 48.51 1.93
CA CYS A 444 4.05 47.54 1.94
C CYS A 444 4.52 46.07 1.78
N LEU A 445 3.67 45.12 2.18
CA LEU A 445 4.01 43.69 2.25
C LEU A 445 4.56 43.11 0.94
N TYR A 446 4.03 43.56 -0.21
CA TYR A 446 4.51 43.13 -1.53
C TYR A 446 5.99 43.50 -1.75
N HIS A 447 6.40 44.74 -1.43
CA HIS A 447 7.78 45.19 -1.58
C HIS A 447 8.71 44.50 -0.57
N SER A 448 8.26 44.25 0.66
CA SER A 448 9.01 43.45 1.63
C SER A 448 9.22 42.01 1.14
N LEU A 449 8.19 41.36 0.59
CA LEU A 449 8.31 40.03 -0.04
C LEU A 449 9.28 40.06 -1.23
N VAL A 450 9.23 41.08 -2.10
CA VAL A 450 10.18 41.24 -3.20
C VAL A 450 11.63 41.32 -2.70
N LYS A 451 11.88 42.10 -1.64
CA LYS A 451 13.21 42.22 -0.99
C LYS A 451 13.65 40.87 -0.43
N TRP A 452 12.82 40.20 0.37
CA TRP A 452 13.16 38.91 0.98
C TRP A 452 13.41 37.79 -0.04
N PHE A 453 12.63 37.72 -1.13
CA PHE A 453 12.83 36.72 -2.18
C PHE A 453 14.05 36.99 -3.06
N LYS A 454 14.44 38.26 -3.29
CA LYS A 454 15.74 38.58 -3.92
C LYS A 454 16.89 38.00 -3.09
N HIS A 455 16.85 38.18 -1.77
CA HIS A 455 17.86 37.65 -0.85
C HIS A 455 17.89 36.10 -0.85
N LEU A 456 16.73 35.43 -0.92
CA LEU A 456 16.66 33.97 -1.02
C LEU A 456 17.30 33.45 -2.31
N ILE A 457 17.05 34.09 -3.45
CA ILE A 457 17.66 33.72 -4.74
C ILE A 457 19.18 33.91 -4.69
N CYS A 458 19.70 35.01 -4.14
CA CYS A 458 21.14 35.21 -3.91
C CYS A 458 21.74 34.09 -3.03
N ARG A 459 21.18 33.91 -1.81
CA ARG A 459 21.71 32.96 -0.82
C ARG A 459 21.71 31.50 -1.30
N THR A 460 20.78 31.14 -2.18
CA THR A 460 20.72 29.78 -2.77
C THR A 460 21.88 29.49 -3.72
N ARG A 461 22.50 30.52 -4.30
CA ARG A 461 23.69 30.39 -5.16
C ARG A 461 24.99 30.30 -4.34
N CYS A 462 25.08 31.04 -3.22
CA CYS A 462 26.32 31.15 -2.41
C CYS A 462 26.35 30.24 -1.17
N CYS A 463 25.60 29.14 -1.12
CA CYS A 463 25.46 28.32 0.09
C CYS A 463 26.41 27.11 0.12
N GLN A 464 27.36 27.14 1.06
CA GLN A 464 28.30 26.06 1.45
C GLN A 464 27.57 24.87 2.12
N HIS A 465 26.69 24.22 1.36
CA HIS A 465 25.90 23.08 1.84
C HIS A 465 26.74 21.84 2.13
N THR A 466 27.88 21.66 1.48
CA THR A 466 28.84 20.57 1.70
C THR A 466 29.45 20.63 3.10
N GLU A 467 29.96 21.79 3.52
CA GLU A 467 30.46 22.03 4.88
C GLU A 467 29.37 21.81 5.92
N LEU A 468 28.15 22.32 5.67
CA LEU A 468 27.00 22.07 6.54
C LEU A 468 26.60 20.60 6.60
N LEU A 469 26.80 19.83 5.52
CA LEU A 469 26.54 18.40 5.48
C LEU A 469 27.57 17.67 6.36
N TYR A 470 28.88 17.85 6.14
CA TYR A 470 29.91 17.24 6.99
C TYR A 470 29.75 17.62 8.47
N LYS A 471 29.50 18.90 8.77
CA LYS A 471 29.33 19.43 10.14
C LYS A 471 28.07 18.93 10.88
N HIS A 472 27.06 18.43 10.17
CA HIS A 472 25.82 17.95 10.79
C HIS A 472 25.50 16.48 10.53
N CYS A 473 26.17 15.85 9.59
CA CYS A 473 26.03 14.48 9.15
C CYS A 473 27.45 13.89 8.98
N VAL A 474 28.22 13.88 10.08
CA VAL A 474 29.55 13.27 10.16
C VAL A 474 29.49 11.86 9.57
N VAL A 475 30.32 11.62 8.56
CA VAL A 475 30.55 10.32 7.95
C VAL A 475 31.65 9.64 8.77
N PRO A 476 31.50 8.36 9.19
CA PRO A 476 32.62 7.61 9.75
C PRO A 476 33.77 7.57 8.74
N SER A 477 34.96 7.95 9.17
CA SER A 477 36.14 7.99 8.31
C SER A 477 36.64 6.58 8.01
N LEU A 478 36.17 5.99 6.90
CA LEU A 478 37.02 5.06 6.14
C LEU A 478 38.23 5.88 5.63
N ASP A 479 39.42 5.35 5.85
CA ASP A 479 40.65 6.13 5.90
C ASP A 479 40.98 6.96 4.67
N GLN A 480 41.54 8.15 4.91
CA GLN A 480 42.07 9.02 3.86
C GLN A 480 43.42 8.52 3.32
N HIS A 481 44.08 7.58 4.00
CA HIS A 481 45.43 7.10 3.67
C HIS A 481 45.52 6.32 2.33
N MET A 482 44.43 5.77 1.81
CA MET A 482 44.45 5.01 0.54
C MET A 482 44.29 5.87 -0.73
N ILE A 483 44.09 7.20 -0.59
CA ILE A 483 43.87 8.09 -1.75
C ILE A 483 45.18 8.37 -2.52
N GLY A 484 46.35 8.15 -1.92
CA GLY A 484 47.64 8.53 -2.47
C GLY A 484 48.31 7.58 -3.48
N ARG A 485 47.66 6.48 -3.91
CA ARG A 485 48.35 5.41 -4.69
C ARG A 485 47.70 4.96 -6.00
N SER A 486 46.66 5.64 -6.48
CA SER A 486 45.87 5.22 -7.66
C SER A 486 45.80 6.25 -8.80
N SER A 487 46.79 7.16 -8.90
CA SER A 487 46.80 8.24 -9.90
C SER A 487 48.16 8.54 -10.56
N SER A 488 49.02 7.54 -10.77
CA SER A 488 50.16 7.65 -11.71
C SER A 488 50.79 6.30 -12.09
N ARG A 489 50.33 5.71 -13.21
CA ARG A 489 51.02 4.78 -14.14
C ARG A 489 49.97 3.98 -14.93
N LEU A 490 49.74 4.36 -16.18
CA LEU A 490 49.38 3.48 -17.30
C LEU A 490 49.17 4.34 -18.56
N LYS A 491 50.24 4.44 -19.35
CA LYS A 491 50.24 4.82 -20.75
C LYS A 491 51.37 4.04 -21.41
N ASP A 492 51.05 3.46 -22.57
CA ASP A 492 51.97 2.82 -23.51
C ASP A 492 52.66 1.54 -22.93
N SER A 493 52.97 0.47 -23.68
CA SER A 493 52.96 0.22 -25.13
C SER A 493 52.42 -1.23 -25.40
N ALA A 494 51.74 -1.49 -26.52
CA ALA A 494 52.24 -2.14 -27.76
C ALA A 494 52.28 -3.69 -27.77
N LEU A 495 52.37 -4.29 -28.96
CA LEU A 495 52.31 -5.74 -29.23
C LEU A 495 53.65 -6.44 -28.93
N GLU A 496 53.61 -7.74 -28.59
CA GLU A 496 54.20 -8.80 -29.45
C GLU A 496 53.81 -10.24 -29.04
N THR A 497 54.36 -11.27 -29.70
CA THR A 497 53.78 -12.63 -29.81
C THR A 497 54.81 -13.75 -29.54
N LYS A 498 54.50 -14.77 -28.70
CA LYS A 498 54.91 -16.20 -28.86
C LYS A 498 54.50 -17.17 -27.72
N VAL A 499 53.65 -18.15 -28.06
CA VAL A 499 53.77 -19.63 -27.92
C VAL A 499 54.41 -20.30 -26.64
N HIS A 500 53.62 -21.18 -26.00
CA HIS A 500 53.97 -22.29 -25.06
C HIS A 500 54.62 -21.95 -23.69
N LYS A 501 54.56 -22.77 -22.62
CA LYS A 501 54.31 -24.24 -22.43
C LYS A 501 53.35 -24.54 -21.23
N LYS A 502 53.29 -25.79 -20.73
CA LYS A 502 52.26 -26.35 -19.80
C LYS A 502 52.55 -26.20 -18.28
N SER A 503 51.51 -26.52 -17.48
CA SER A 503 51.49 -26.95 -16.05
C SER A 503 51.66 -25.88 -14.96
N GLN A 504 51.25 -26.08 -13.70
CA GLN A 504 50.09 -26.73 -13.05
C GLN A 504 50.11 -26.30 -11.56
N GLU A 505 49.02 -26.49 -10.79
CA GLU A 505 48.85 -26.09 -9.37
C GLU A 505 48.70 -24.56 -9.17
N CYS A 506 47.66 -24.01 -8.54
CA CYS A 506 47.02 -24.23 -7.24
C CYS A 506 47.80 -23.59 -6.05
N GLY A 507 47.21 -22.72 -5.22
CA GLY A 507 45.85 -22.15 -5.30
C GLY A 507 45.39 -21.40 -4.04
N THR A 508 46.05 -20.29 -3.65
CA THR A 508 45.85 -19.72 -2.29
C THR A 508 45.69 -18.18 -2.20
N ARG A 509 45.72 -17.41 -3.30
CA ARG A 509 45.75 -15.93 -3.22
C ARG A 509 44.41 -15.19 -3.34
N HIS A 510 43.34 -15.79 -3.88
CA HIS A 510 42.06 -15.09 -4.12
C HIS A 510 41.12 -14.93 -2.91
N CYS A 511 41.45 -15.53 -1.76
CA CYS A 511 40.58 -15.48 -0.57
C CYS A 511 40.74 -14.20 0.27
N ALA A 512 41.86 -13.46 0.15
CA ALA A 512 42.10 -12.26 0.95
C ALA A 512 41.21 -11.08 0.47
N ASP A 513 41.35 -10.69 -0.81
CA ASP A 513 40.65 -9.55 -1.42
C ASP A 513 39.11 -9.61 -1.22
N THR A 514 38.54 -10.83 -1.27
CA THR A 514 37.10 -11.07 -1.12
C THR A 514 36.61 -10.92 0.31
N VAL A 515 37.46 -11.18 1.33
CA VAL A 515 37.11 -10.93 2.73
C VAL A 515 37.15 -9.43 3.04
N GLU A 516 38.20 -8.72 2.61
CA GLU A 516 38.31 -7.27 2.80
C GLU A 516 37.18 -6.49 2.10
N THR A 517 36.76 -6.91 0.90
CA THR A 517 35.59 -6.30 0.23
C THR A 517 34.27 -6.62 0.93
N ILE A 518 34.13 -7.75 1.62
CA ILE A 518 32.92 -8.08 2.39
C ILE A 518 32.84 -7.25 3.67
N ASP A 519 33.94 -7.11 4.42
CA ASP A 519 33.91 -6.36 5.69
C ASP A 519 33.79 -4.85 5.47
N SER A 520 34.50 -4.28 4.49
CA SER A 520 34.33 -2.88 4.09
C SER A 520 32.90 -2.57 3.59
N GLN A 521 32.23 -3.51 2.90
CA GLN A 521 30.80 -3.40 2.60
C GLN A 521 29.94 -3.45 3.86
N CYS A 522 30.27 -4.31 4.83
CA CYS A 522 29.53 -4.44 6.09
C CYS A 522 29.64 -3.19 6.98
N GLU A 523 30.71 -2.42 6.88
CA GLU A 523 30.83 -1.10 7.51
C GLU A 523 30.05 -0.02 6.75
N ALA A 524 30.25 0.10 5.43
CA ALA A 524 29.57 1.09 4.60
C ALA A 524 28.02 1.01 4.70
N VAL A 525 27.48 -0.21 4.85
CA VAL A 525 26.05 -0.48 5.10
C VAL A 525 25.54 0.12 6.42
N LYS A 526 26.40 0.27 7.44
CA LYS A 526 26.05 0.86 8.75
C LYS A 526 26.17 2.39 8.76
N SER A 527 26.92 2.98 7.83
CA SER A 527 27.24 4.42 7.72
C SER A 527 26.09 5.35 7.28
N TYR A 528 24.84 5.07 7.67
CA TYR A 528 23.71 5.96 7.44
C TYR A 528 23.60 7.06 8.51
N CYS A 529 23.08 8.23 8.13
CA CYS A 529 22.86 9.32 9.08
C CYS A 529 21.66 9.04 9.99
N SER A 530 21.80 9.35 11.27
CA SER A 530 20.67 9.36 12.19
C SER A 530 19.62 10.40 11.77
N LYS A 531 18.35 10.11 12.05
CA LYS A 531 17.24 11.04 11.78
C LYS A 531 17.37 12.38 12.53
N GLY A 532 18.22 12.45 13.56
CA GLY A 532 18.57 13.68 14.27
C GLY A 532 19.56 14.56 13.49
N GLN A 533 20.64 13.96 12.97
CA GLN A 533 21.64 14.60 12.12
C GLN A 533 20.99 15.22 10.86
N VAL A 534 20.19 14.43 10.13
CA VAL A 534 19.45 14.89 8.94
C VAL A 534 18.55 16.09 9.23
N VAL A 535 17.83 16.09 10.37
CA VAL A 535 16.99 17.22 10.81
C VAL A 535 17.83 18.43 11.23
N SER A 536 19.06 18.23 11.71
CA SER A 536 19.99 19.32 12.01
C SER A 536 20.51 19.98 10.73
N PHE A 537 20.99 19.17 9.78
CA PHE A 537 21.46 19.62 8.46
C PHE A 537 20.40 20.45 7.72
N ILE A 538 19.20 19.89 7.49
CA ILE A 538 18.11 20.57 6.78
C ILE A 538 17.75 21.89 7.49
N TRP A 539 17.75 21.90 8.82
CA TRP A 539 17.44 23.11 9.59
C TRP A 539 18.54 24.18 9.49
N ALA A 540 19.81 23.79 9.47
CA ALA A 540 20.93 24.69 9.27
C ALA A 540 20.92 25.32 7.87
N VAL A 541 20.75 24.52 6.82
CA VAL A 541 20.61 25.01 5.44
C VAL A 541 19.37 25.92 5.29
N CYS A 542 18.22 25.55 5.85
CA CYS A 542 17.06 26.45 5.86
C CYS A 542 17.33 27.79 6.57
N ARG A 543 18.20 27.83 7.59
CA ARG A 543 18.59 29.07 8.29
C ARG A 543 19.61 29.91 7.53
N SER A 544 20.49 29.33 6.72
CA SER A 544 21.38 30.12 5.86
C SER A 544 20.58 30.76 4.70
N LEU A 545 19.71 29.98 4.05
CA LEU A 545 18.97 30.40 2.87
C LEU A 545 17.89 31.47 3.15
N LEU A 546 17.08 31.30 4.21
CA LEU A 546 15.86 32.10 4.39
C LEU A 546 16.07 33.33 5.29
N PRO A 547 15.53 34.51 4.92
CA PRO A 547 15.37 35.65 5.82
C PRO A 547 14.59 35.31 7.10
N SER A 548 14.95 35.96 8.20
CA SER A 548 14.36 35.72 9.54
C SER A 548 12.85 35.97 9.58
N GLU A 549 12.40 36.93 8.77
CA GLU A 549 11.04 37.44 8.67
C GLU A 549 10.09 36.41 8.06
N LEU A 550 10.62 35.53 7.19
CA LEU A 550 9.91 34.39 6.60
C LEU A 550 10.00 33.12 7.45
N LEU A 551 11.08 32.93 8.22
CA LEU A 551 11.23 31.85 9.21
C LEU A 551 10.39 32.07 10.49
N GLY A 552 10.04 33.32 10.79
CA GLY A 552 9.30 33.69 11.99
C GLY A 552 10.18 33.89 13.23
N THR A 553 9.57 33.96 14.41
CA THR A 553 10.30 34.15 15.67
C THR A 553 10.94 32.84 16.17
N PRO A 554 11.96 32.88 17.06
CA PRO A 554 12.61 31.69 17.62
C PRO A 554 11.68 30.66 18.30
N SER A 555 10.46 31.05 18.68
CA SER A 555 9.41 30.12 19.10
C SER A 555 8.85 29.27 17.94
N ASN A 556 8.58 29.88 16.78
CA ASN A 556 8.15 29.18 15.57
C ASN A 556 9.30 28.35 14.98
N TRP A 557 10.55 28.79 15.08
CA TRP A 557 11.73 28.01 14.66
C TRP A 557 11.77 26.61 15.28
N ARG A 558 11.53 26.51 16.61
CA ARG A 558 11.45 25.21 17.31
C ARG A 558 10.34 24.33 16.76
N ILE A 559 9.19 24.93 16.40
CA ILE A 559 8.02 24.23 15.86
C ILE A 559 8.29 23.79 14.41
N MET A 560 8.93 24.62 13.59
CA MET A 560 9.38 24.25 12.24
C MET A 560 10.39 23.09 12.29
N ARG A 561 11.46 23.18 13.11
CA ARG A 561 12.41 22.06 13.30
C ARG A 561 11.71 20.78 13.81
N ARG A 562 10.71 20.91 14.70
CA ARG A 562 9.86 19.79 15.15
C ARG A 562 9.00 19.22 14.01
N ASN A 563 8.48 20.05 13.10
CA ASN A 563 7.65 19.60 11.98
C ASN A 563 8.50 19.00 10.84
N ILE A 564 9.74 19.46 10.63
CA ILE A 564 10.75 18.76 9.80
C ILE A 564 11.08 17.40 10.44
N SER A 565 11.28 17.35 11.76
CA SER A 565 11.51 16.09 12.48
C SER A 565 10.35 15.10 12.32
N LYS A 566 9.08 15.58 12.38
CA LYS A 566 7.90 14.76 12.07
C LYS A 566 7.97 14.20 10.63
N PHE A 567 8.37 15.01 9.64
CA PHE A 567 8.49 14.60 8.24
C PHE A 567 9.60 13.55 8.00
N ILE A 568 10.79 13.76 8.56
CA ILE A 568 11.93 12.84 8.43
C ILE A 568 11.69 11.50 9.15
N ASN A 569 10.92 11.50 10.25
CA ASN A 569 10.54 10.29 10.98
C ASN A 569 9.37 9.50 10.38
N LEU A 570 8.74 9.95 9.29
CA LEU A 570 7.67 9.21 8.62
C LEU A 570 8.19 7.89 8.04
N ARG A 571 7.42 6.82 8.19
CA ARG A 571 7.66 5.48 7.61
C ARG A 571 7.25 5.44 6.13
N ARG A 572 7.66 4.41 5.39
CA ARG A 572 7.58 4.33 3.91
C ARG A 572 6.25 4.74 3.28
N PHE A 573 5.14 4.19 3.78
CA PHE A 573 3.81 4.46 3.22
C PHE A 573 3.02 5.56 3.97
N GLU A 574 3.69 6.38 4.78
CA GLU A 574 3.07 7.46 5.54
C GLU A 574 3.08 8.81 4.79
N LYS A 575 1.95 9.51 4.84
CA LYS A 575 1.69 10.78 4.14
C LYS A 575 1.83 11.97 5.08
N PHE A 576 2.30 13.11 4.55
CA PHE A 576 2.40 14.37 5.28
C PHE A 576 1.39 15.41 4.76
N PRO A 577 0.17 15.48 5.32
CA PRO A 577 -0.80 16.52 4.97
C PRO A 577 -0.34 17.91 5.45
N LEU A 578 -0.74 18.97 4.74
CA LEU A 578 -0.41 20.35 5.09
C LEU A 578 -0.82 20.72 6.53
N ARG A 579 -1.93 20.17 7.04
CA ARG A 579 -2.37 20.32 8.44
C ARG A 579 -1.33 19.88 9.47
N LEU A 580 -0.47 18.91 9.14
CA LEU A 580 0.63 18.47 10.00
C LEU A 580 1.85 19.40 9.93
N CYS A 581 2.12 19.97 8.76
CA CYS A 581 3.15 21.00 8.56
C CYS A 581 2.82 22.28 9.36
N MET A 582 1.53 22.63 9.40
CA MET A 582 0.95 23.76 10.12
C MET A 582 0.79 23.54 11.64
N HIS A 583 1.10 22.35 12.17
CA HIS A 583 0.82 22.00 13.55
C HIS A 583 1.58 22.89 14.54
N GLU A 584 0.87 23.41 15.56
CA GLU A 584 1.35 24.36 16.60
C GLU A 584 1.84 25.74 16.10
N LEU A 585 1.98 25.98 14.79
CA LEU A 585 2.43 27.27 14.26
C LEU A 585 1.41 28.39 14.53
N LYS A 586 1.90 29.54 15.00
CA LYS A 586 1.11 30.75 15.23
C LYS A 586 1.37 31.78 14.13
N THR A 587 0.32 32.29 13.50
CA THR A 587 0.38 33.35 12.47
C THR A 587 1.00 34.63 13.01
N SER A 588 0.63 35.04 14.22
CA SER A 588 1.19 36.20 14.96
C SER A 588 2.66 36.06 15.39
N ARG A 589 3.35 35.01 14.92
CA ARG A 589 4.78 34.75 15.17
C ARG A 589 5.60 34.65 13.88
N PHE A 590 5.03 35.11 12.76
CA PHE A 590 5.74 35.40 11.51
C PHE A 590 5.71 36.92 11.23
N PRO A 591 6.85 37.63 11.20
CA PRO A 591 6.90 39.07 10.95
C PRO A 591 6.17 39.52 9.67
N PHE A 592 6.22 38.73 8.59
CA PHE A 592 5.48 39.04 7.35
C PHE A 592 3.94 38.98 7.48
N LEU A 593 3.41 38.46 8.60
CA LEU A 593 1.98 38.40 8.91
C LEU A 593 1.57 39.37 10.04
N THR A 594 2.46 40.31 10.43
CA THR A 594 2.20 41.33 11.45
C THR A 594 1.01 42.24 11.08
N ASN A 595 0.25 42.72 12.06
CA ASN A 595 -0.93 43.58 11.81
C ASN A 595 -0.62 44.86 11.03
N LYS A 596 0.57 45.46 11.18
CA LYS A 596 1.02 46.65 10.40
C LYS A 596 0.73 46.54 8.89
N TYR A 597 1.00 45.38 8.28
CA TYR A 597 0.77 45.15 6.85
C TYR A 597 -0.70 45.06 6.40
N PHE A 598 -1.64 45.02 7.34
CA PHE A 598 -3.07 44.82 7.11
C PHE A 598 -3.93 45.93 7.76
N LEU A 599 -3.32 46.78 8.59
CA LEU A 599 -3.91 48.00 9.15
C LEU A 599 -3.69 49.20 8.21
N ASN A 600 -2.53 49.27 7.54
CA ASN A 600 -2.18 50.38 6.63
C ASN A 600 -2.93 50.34 5.29
N SER A 601 -3.63 49.25 4.97
CA SER A 601 -4.50 49.14 3.79
C SER A 601 -5.93 49.58 4.14
N GLN A 602 -6.16 50.89 4.18
CA GLN A 602 -7.47 51.57 4.32
C GLN A 602 -8.48 50.93 5.29
N ASN A 603 -8.51 51.41 6.55
CA ASN A 603 -9.74 51.40 7.36
C ASN A 603 -9.80 52.50 8.45
N ALA A 604 -8.96 53.53 8.37
CA ALA A 604 -9.00 54.66 9.31
C ALA A 604 -10.27 55.54 9.15
N CYS A 605 -10.84 55.60 7.94
CA CYS A 605 -12.11 56.30 7.71
C CYS A 605 -13.29 55.58 8.40
N VAL A 606 -13.29 54.23 8.41
CA VAL A 606 -14.28 53.42 9.12
C VAL A 606 -14.21 53.63 10.64
N LEU A 607 -13.01 53.86 11.19
CA LEU A 607 -12.84 54.16 12.62
C LEU A 607 -13.46 55.51 13.06
N LYS A 608 -13.74 56.44 12.16
CA LYS A 608 -14.48 57.69 12.47
C LYS A 608 -16.00 57.59 12.25
N TYR A 609 -16.50 56.46 11.74
CA TYR A 609 -17.94 56.22 11.54
C TYR A 609 -18.51 55.14 12.48
N ILE A 610 -17.63 54.45 13.23
CA ILE A 610 -18.00 53.37 14.17
C ILE A 610 -17.50 53.71 15.59
N GLU A 611 -17.95 54.86 16.11
CA GLU A 611 -18.05 55.05 17.57
C GLU A 611 -19.35 54.42 18.11
N GLY A 612 -20.33 54.16 17.24
CA GLY A 612 -21.47 53.28 17.49
C GLY A 612 -21.21 51.81 17.09
N GLN A 613 -21.54 50.88 17.99
CA GLN A 613 -21.62 49.41 17.79
C GLN A 613 -20.32 48.57 17.71
N ASN A 614 -19.90 48.06 18.87
CA ASN A 614 -18.82 47.08 19.09
C ASN A 614 -18.98 45.67 18.44
N LYS A 615 -19.96 45.43 17.55
CA LYS A 615 -20.23 44.09 16.99
C LYS A 615 -19.36 43.75 15.78
N GLU A 616 -19.10 44.71 14.88
CA GLU A 616 -18.45 44.43 13.58
C GLU A 616 -16.95 44.17 13.67
N PHE A 617 -16.28 44.74 14.67
CA PHE A 617 -14.81 44.63 14.85
C PHE A 617 -14.32 43.17 14.94
N ARG A 618 -15.17 42.23 15.38
CA ARG A 618 -14.87 40.79 15.38
C ARG A 618 -14.80 40.22 13.96
N SER A 619 -15.77 40.56 13.10
CA SER A 619 -15.88 40.10 11.72
C SER A 619 -14.64 40.47 10.89
N TRP A 620 -14.17 41.72 11.00
CA TRP A 620 -12.96 42.17 10.32
C TRP A 620 -11.71 41.42 10.79
N ASN A 621 -11.57 41.20 12.10
CA ASN A 621 -10.44 40.43 12.65
C ASN A 621 -10.45 38.97 12.18
N ASP A 622 -11.62 38.32 12.08
CA ASP A 622 -11.75 36.96 11.55
C ASP A 622 -11.42 36.88 10.04
N ALA A 623 -11.86 37.88 9.24
CA ALA A 623 -11.51 37.98 7.83
C ALA A 623 -9.99 38.15 7.62
N VAL A 624 -9.36 39.07 8.35
CA VAL A 624 -7.91 39.33 8.32
C VAL A 624 -7.12 38.12 8.83
N TYR A 625 -7.59 37.44 9.87
CA TYR A 625 -7.02 36.17 10.33
C TYR A 625 -7.12 35.09 9.25
N GLY A 626 -8.24 35.02 8.55
CA GLY A 626 -8.47 34.16 7.39
C GLY A 626 -7.44 34.37 6.27
N VAL A 627 -7.21 35.63 5.85
CA VAL A 627 -6.19 35.96 4.83
C VAL A 627 -4.79 35.58 5.30
N LYS A 628 -4.40 35.96 6.52
CA LYS A 628 -3.09 35.60 7.10
C LYS A 628 -2.87 34.09 7.17
N ARG A 629 -3.94 33.33 7.46
CA ARG A 629 -3.92 31.88 7.47
C ARG A 629 -3.76 31.30 6.05
N LYS A 630 -4.49 31.80 5.04
CA LYS A 630 -4.28 31.38 3.64
C LYS A 630 -2.83 31.59 3.19
N LEU A 631 -2.26 32.77 3.49
CA LEU A 631 -0.87 33.11 3.17
C LEU A 631 0.11 32.15 3.87
N LEU A 632 -0.08 31.86 5.16
CA LEU A 632 0.77 30.91 5.88
C LEU A 632 0.63 29.47 5.37
N GLU A 633 -0.59 29.03 5.04
CA GLU A 633 -0.83 27.70 4.48
C GLU A 633 -0.12 27.53 3.12
N LYS A 634 -0.09 28.56 2.26
CA LYS A 634 0.70 28.57 1.02
C LYS A 634 2.21 28.61 1.28
N TRP A 635 2.68 29.49 2.16
CA TRP A 635 4.11 29.60 2.51
C TRP A 635 4.67 28.28 3.04
N ILE A 636 3.97 27.63 3.97
CA ILE A 636 4.40 26.35 4.57
C ILE A 636 4.28 25.20 3.56
N PHE A 637 3.30 25.22 2.65
CA PHE A 637 3.21 24.24 1.56
C PHE A 637 4.41 24.34 0.61
N TRP A 638 4.79 25.55 0.20
CA TRP A 638 5.98 25.79 -0.63
C TRP A 638 7.26 25.42 0.12
N TYR A 639 7.43 25.85 1.38
CA TYR A 639 8.60 25.52 2.20
C TYR A 639 8.85 24.00 2.28
N PHE A 640 7.81 23.19 2.47
CA PHE A 640 7.99 21.74 2.50
C PHE A 640 8.18 21.12 1.09
N SER A 641 7.48 21.63 0.07
CA SER A 641 7.47 21.02 -1.27
C SER A 641 8.64 21.46 -2.17
N CYS A 642 9.15 22.67 -1.97
CA CYS A 642 10.14 23.36 -2.80
C CYS A 642 11.41 23.77 -2.02
N LEU A 643 11.54 23.35 -0.76
CA LEU A 643 12.80 23.43 -0.01
C LEU A 643 13.11 22.13 0.74
N VAL A 644 12.29 21.71 1.70
CA VAL A 644 12.58 20.52 2.53
C VAL A 644 12.66 19.22 1.71
N VAL A 645 11.71 18.98 0.79
CA VAL A 645 11.74 17.79 -0.09
C VAL A 645 12.95 17.81 -1.05
N PRO A 646 13.20 18.89 -1.82
CA PRO A 646 14.40 18.99 -2.66
C PRO A 646 15.73 18.88 -1.91
N LEU A 647 15.86 19.45 -0.71
CA LEU A 647 17.07 19.32 0.13
C LEU A 647 17.37 17.85 0.46
N VAL A 648 16.36 17.07 0.84
CA VAL A 648 16.52 15.63 1.10
C VAL A 648 16.90 14.89 -0.18
N GLN A 649 16.20 15.17 -1.29
CA GLN A 649 16.39 14.49 -2.58
C GLN A 649 17.78 14.72 -3.19
N ALA A 650 18.37 15.90 -3.00
CA ALA A 650 19.71 16.24 -3.48
C ALA A 650 20.83 15.58 -2.64
N ASN A 651 20.73 15.64 -1.31
CA ASN A 651 21.85 15.34 -0.41
C ASN A 651 21.88 13.88 0.09
N PHE A 652 20.76 13.15 0.03
CA PHE A 652 20.66 11.79 0.58
C PHE A 652 20.04 10.80 -0.40
N TYR A 653 20.55 9.57 -0.40
CA TYR A 653 19.83 8.41 -0.92
C TYR A 653 18.92 7.87 0.21
N VAL A 654 17.62 7.81 -0.07
CA VAL A 654 16.60 7.46 0.93
C VAL A 654 15.98 6.10 0.61
N THR A 655 16.14 5.15 1.53
CA THR A 655 15.68 3.76 1.35
C THR A 655 15.19 3.12 2.65
N GLU A 656 14.38 2.06 2.53
CA GLU A 656 14.25 1.05 3.57
C GLU A 656 15.46 0.10 3.60
N SER A 657 15.70 -0.55 4.74
CA SER A 657 16.52 -1.77 4.86
C SER A 657 15.61 -2.99 5.07
N ASP A 658 16.14 -4.19 4.85
CA ASP A 658 15.39 -5.45 5.04
C ASP A 658 14.87 -5.61 6.49
N GLN A 659 15.76 -5.45 7.47
CA GLN A 659 15.43 -5.54 8.91
C GLN A 659 14.55 -4.38 9.42
N GLY A 660 14.65 -3.20 8.80
CA GLY A 660 13.93 -1.98 9.19
C GLY A 660 12.46 -1.92 8.79
N LYS A 661 12.01 -2.80 7.88
CA LYS A 661 10.61 -3.04 7.48
C LYS A 661 9.89 -1.87 6.81
N GLN A 662 9.54 -0.84 7.59
CA GLN A 662 8.87 0.40 7.11
C GLN A 662 9.61 1.66 7.56
N ASP A 663 10.58 1.53 8.47
CA ASP A 663 11.50 2.61 8.79
C ASP A 663 12.45 2.92 7.62
N ILE A 664 13.01 4.12 7.66
CA ILE A 664 13.76 4.74 6.56
C ILE A 664 15.09 5.24 7.06
N TYR A 665 16.09 4.99 6.22
CA TYR A 665 17.50 5.30 6.38
C TYR A 665 17.90 6.35 5.33
N TYR A 666 18.82 7.22 5.71
CA TYR A 666 19.27 8.36 4.92
C TYR A 666 20.79 8.28 4.80
N TYR A 667 21.27 7.79 3.65
CA TYR A 667 22.71 7.71 3.36
C TYR A 667 23.12 8.99 2.62
N PRO A 668 24.21 9.69 3.01
CA PRO A 668 24.78 10.76 2.19
C PRO A 668 25.10 10.25 0.79
N LYS A 669 24.90 11.07 -0.25
CA LYS A 669 25.17 10.63 -1.64
C LYS A 669 26.57 9.99 -1.85
N PRO A 670 27.69 10.59 -1.40
CA PRO A 670 29.02 9.99 -1.60
C PRO A 670 29.24 8.64 -0.88
N VAL A 671 28.54 8.42 0.24
CA VAL A 671 28.59 7.14 0.98
C VAL A 671 27.79 6.07 0.23
N TRP A 672 26.65 6.47 -0.34
CA TRP A 672 25.84 5.57 -1.16
C TRP A 672 26.49 5.23 -2.51
N GLU A 673 27.19 6.18 -3.11
CA GLU A 673 27.96 6.00 -4.36
C GLU A 673 29.07 4.95 -4.15
N LYS A 674 29.94 5.09 -3.13
CA LYS A 674 30.93 4.06 -2.74
C LYS A 674 30.32 2.66 -2.51
N LEU A 675 29.14 2.59 -1.87
CA LEU A 675 28.42 1.35 -1.61
C LEU A 675 27.83 0.74 -2.90
N ALA A 676 27.36 1.57 -3.83
CA ALA A 676 26.87 1.13 -5.12
C ALA A 676 28.01 0.62 -6.01
N ASP A 677 29.15 1.31 -6.05
CA ASP A 677 30.32 0.95 -6.86
C ASP A 677 30.97 -0.36 -6.39
N SER A 678 31.14 -0.53 -5.07
CA SER A 678 31.61 -1.81 -4.51
C SER A 678 30.61 -2.96 -4.74
N THR A 679 29.30 -2.68 -4.76
CA THR A 679 28.30 -3.69 -5.17
C THR A 679 28.39 -4.02 -6.66
N ILE A 680 28.68 -3.03 -7.53
CA ILE A 680 28.87 -3.23 -8.98
C ILE A 680 30.13 -4.05 -9.26
N ALA A 681 31.21 -3.88 -8.50
CA ALA A 681 32.41 -4.71 -8.64
C ALA A 681 32.10 -6.21 -8.51
N CYS A 682 31.29 -6.58 -7.50
CA CYS A 682 30.85 -7.95 -7.27
C CYS A 682 29.86 -8.51 -8.32
N PHE A 683 29.39 -7.73 -9.30
CA PHE A 683 28.44 -8.22 -10.31
C PHE A 683 29.01 -9.38 -11.14
N LYS A 684 30.33 -9.37 -11.44
CA LYS A 684 31.00 -10.48 -12.15
C LYS A 684 30.91 -11.78 -11.34
N ASP A 685 31.29 -11.73 -10.07
CA ASP A 685 31.25 -12.88 -9.14
C ASP A 685 29.83 -13.40 -8.94
N TRP A 686 28.84 -12.51 -9.03
CA TRP A 686 27.42 -12.81 -8.91
C TRP A 686 26.77 -13.27 -10.23
N ARG A 687 27.56 -13.49 -11.30
CA ARG A 687 27.11 -13.94 -12.63
C ARG A 687 26.19 -12.95 -13.36
N TYR A 688 26.60 -11.68 -13.36
CA TYR A 688 25.99 -10.60 -14.16
C TYR A 688 27.02 -9.95 -15.09
N SER A 689 27.00 -10.34 -16.36
CA SER A 689 27.83 -9.75 -17.41
C SER A 689 27.34 -8.35 -17.81
N TYR A 690 28.27 -7.42 -18.07
CA TYR A 690 27.94 -6.10 -18.62
C TYR A 690 27.50 -6.19 -20.08
N LEU A 691 26.53 -5.36 -20.49
CA LEU A 691 26.09 -5.24 -21.88
C LEU A 691 26.23 -3.79 -22.35
N ASP A 692 26.70 -3.61 -23.59
CA ASP A 692 26.66 -2.32 -24.29
C ASP A 692 25.26 -2.03 -24.88
N ASP A 693 25.07 -0.79 -25.37
CA ASP A 693 23.80 -0.35 -25.97
C ASP A 693 23.39 -1.17 -27.22
N VAL A 694 24.35 -1.76 -27.95
CA VAL A 694 24.12 -2.47 -29.22
C VAL A 694 23.62 -3.88 -28.95
N ALA A 695 24.29 -4.62 -28.07
CA ALA A 695 23.87 -5.93 -27.59
C ALA A 695 22.49 -5.85 -26.93
N VAL A 696 22.25 -4.82 -26.10
CA VAL A 696 20.92 -4.56 -25.52
C VAL A 696 19.88 -4.29 -26.61
N HIS A 697 20.16 -3.44 -27.60
CA HIS A 697 19.20 -3.16 -28.66
C HIS A 697 18.89 -4.41 -29.52
N ASN A 698 19.89 -5.25 -29.79
CA ASN A 698 19.70 -6.51 -30.52
C ASN A 698 18.82 -7.51 -29.75
N ILE A 699 19.08 -7.70 -28.44
CA ILE A 699 18.21 -8.51 -27.56
C ILE A 699 16.78 -7.93 -27.51
N LEU A 700 16.62 -6.61 -27.50
CA LEU A 700 15.32 -5.94 -27.40
C LEU A 700 14.51 -5.94 -28.71
N LYS A 701 15.15 -5.98 -29.88
CA LYS A 701 14.46 -6.04 -31.19
C LYS A 701 13.61 -7.29 -31.35
N GLY A 702 14.10 -8.43 -30.87
CA GLY A 702 13.46 -9.74 -31.08
C GLY A 702 12.23 -10.05 -30.23
N ARG A 703 11.82 -9.17 -29.30
CA ARG A 703 10.95 -9.60 -28.17
C ARG A 703 9.91 -8.58 -27.68
N PRO A 704 8.79 -9.04 -27.06
CA PRO A 704 7.67 -8.18 -26.66
C PRO A 704 7.86 -7.40 -25.33
N PHE A 705 8.96 -7.60 -24.60
CA PHE A 705 9.20 -6.93 -23.31
C PHE A 705 10.62 -6.37 -23.17
N GLY A 706 10.74 -5.30 -22.38
CA GLY A 706 11.99 -4.56 -22.21
C GLY A 706 12.78 -4.99 -20.97
N PHE A 707 13.92 -4.32 -20.78
CA PHE A 707 14.76 -4.47 -19.59
C PHE A 707 14.04 -4.07 -18.30
N SER A 708 14.47 -4.65 -17.17
CA SER A 708 13.95 -4.32 -15.84
C SER A 708 14.89 -3.39 -15.08
N LYS A 709 14.38 -2.34 -14.44
CA LYS A 709 15.21 -1.45 -13.61
C LYS A 709 15.56 -2.12 -12.28
N LEU A 710 16.84 -2.17 -11.96
CA LEU A 710 17.39 -2.70 -10.71
C LEU A 710 17.34 -1.64 -9.61
N ARG A 711 17.26 -2.10 -8.35
CA ARG A 711 17.39 -1.26 -7.16
C ARG A 711 18.13 -2.01 -6.06
N LEU A 712 19.15 -1.39 -5.50
CA LEU A 712 19.87 -1.88 -4.33
C LEU A 712 19.10 -1.56 -3.03
N GLN A 713 19.07 -2.51 -2.10
CA GLN A 713 18.44 -2.42 -0.78
C GLN A 713 19.41 -2.96 0.31
N PRO A 714 19.74 -2.19 1.36
CA PRO A 714 20.63 -2.66 2.41
C PRO A 714 20.11 -3.88 3.18
N LYS A 715 21.00 -4.83 3.42
CA LYS A 715 20.83 -6.00 4.30
C LYS A 715 21.71 -5.81 5.54
N GLU A 716 21.97 -6.87 6.30
CA GLU A 716 22.76 -6.86 7.53
C GLU A 716 24.27 -7.03 7.24
N ASN A 717 24.59 -7.92 6.30
CA ASN A 717 25.90 -8.08 5.69
C ASN A 717 25.72 -7.85 4.18
N GLY A 718 26.16 -6.70 3.66
CA GLY A 718 26.04 -6.32 2.24
C GLY A 718 24.62 -5.94 1.77
N VAL A 719 24.38 -6.14 0.47
CA VAL A 719 23.27 -5.53 -0.28
C VAL A 719 22.38 -6.56 -0.97
N ARG A 720 21.06 -6.36 -0.97
CA ARG A 720 20.11 -7.13 -1.78
C ARG A 720 19.73 -6.37 -3.06
N MET A 721 19.85 -7.03 -4.20
CA MET A 721 19.34 -6.54 -5.47
C MET A 721 17.84 -6.83 -5.62
N VAL A 722 17.08 -5.87 -6.16
CA VAL A 722 15.63 -6.00 -6.39
C VAL A 722 15.25 -5.44 -7.76
N ALA A 723 14.85 -6.30 -8.69
CA ALA A 723 14.44 -5.90 -10.04
C ALA A 723 12.95 -5.49 -10.09
N ASN A 724 12.63 -4.45 -10.86
CA ASN A 724 11.26 -3.95 -11.03
C ASN A 724 10.61 -4.44 -12.34
N LEU A 725 10.32 -5.74 -12.41
CA LEU A 725 9.65 -6.41 -13.55
C LEU A 725 8.18 -5.94 -13.79
N LYS A 726 7.69 -4.96 -13.03
CA LYS A 726 6.35 -4.35 -13.17
C LYS A 726 6.38 -2.98 -13.85
N GLY A 727 7.55 -2.33 -13.91
CA GLY A 727 7.74 -1.10 -14.68
C GLY A 727 7.80 -1.39 -16.18
N SER A 728 7.24 -0.51 -16.99
CA SER A 728 7.44 -0.51 -18.45
C SER A 728 8.73 0.20 -18.81
N SER A 729 9.48 -0.36 -19.75
CA SER A 729 10.77 0.17 -20.19
C SER A 729 10.56 1.24 -21.27
N ARG A 730 11.56 2.10 -21.44
CA ARG A 730 11.70 3.01 -22.60
C ARG A 730 13.16 3.05 -23.00
N MET A 731 13.44 2.67 -24.24
CA MET A 731 14.75 2.82 -24.86
C MET A 731 14.79 4.22 -25.51
N PRO A 732 15.77 5.09 -25.21
CA PRO A 732 16.05 6.23 -26.09
C PRO A 732 16.60 5.67 -27.40
N LEU A 733 16.00 6.02 -28.54
CA LEU A 733 16.66 5.75 -29.83
C LEU A 733 17.91 6.65 -29.90
N ARG A 734 19.09 6.03 -30.01
CA ARG A 734 20.28 6.74 -30.50
C ARG A 734 19.97 7.13 -31.95
N VAL A 735 19.94 8.43 -32.23
CA VAL A 735 20.00 8.91 -33.62
C VAL A 735 21.42 8.69 -34.10
N SER A 736 21.59 7.86 -35.13
CA SER A 736 22.88 7.65 -35.79
C SER A 736 23.41 9.01 -36.28
N THR A 737 24.53 9.46 -35.72
CA THR A 737 25.17 10.72 -36.13
C THR A 737 26.05 10.43 -37.33
N THR A 738 25.40 10.21 -38.48
CA THR A 738 26.03 9.82 -39.73
C THR A 738 25.42 10.66 -40.85
N GLY A 739 26.15 11.67 -41.34
CA GLY A 739 25.80 12.43 -42.54
C GLY A 739 24.65 13.44 -42.43
N VAL A 740 24.81 14.51 -41.63
CA VAL A 740 24.15 15.80 -41.91
C VAL A 740 25.18 16.92 -41.74
N GLN A 741 25.34 17.74 -42.77
CA GLN A 741 26.38 18.76 -42.88
C GLN A 741 26.04 20.02 -42.06
N TYR A 742 27.05 20.74 -41.57
CA TYR A 742 26.86 21.92 -40.72
C TYR A 742 26.32 23.13 -41.49
N CYS A 743 25.09 23.55 -41.18
CA CYS A 743 24.59 24.89 -41.49
C CYS A 743 24.21 25.62 -40.19
N LYS A 744 24.86 26.75 -39.90
CA LYS A 744 24.63 27.56 -38.70
C LYS A 744 23.51 28.59 -38.95
N THR A 745 22.37 28.46 -38.27
CA THR A 745 21.45 29.59 -38.02
C THR A 745 20.73 29.42 -36.68
N ASP A 746 20.85 30.40 -35.78
CA ASP A 746 20.15 30.40 -34.48
C ASP A 746 18.65 30.66 -34.63
N ARG A 747 17.82 29.61 -34.53
CA ARG A 747 16.37 29.73 -34.27
C ARG A 747 15.86 28.63 -33.34
N GLU A 748 15.27 29.06 -32.22
CA GLU A 748 14.43 28.33 -31.25
C GLU A 748 14.60 26.80 -31.14
N VAL A 749 15.21 26.34 -30.05
CA VAL A 749 15.25 24.91 -29.67
C VAL A 749 13.84 24.40 -29.28
N LYS A 750 13.02 24.10 -30.29
CA LYS A 750 11.83 23.25 -30.14
C LYS A 750 12.31 21.86 -29.75
N HIS A 751 12.08 21.46 -28.50
CA HIS A 751 12.38 20.11 -28.03
C HIS A 751 11.63 19.07 -28.89
N GLN A 752 12.31 18.52 -29.90
CA GLN A 752 11.84 17.34 -30.61
C GLN A 752 11.61 16.24 -29.58
N LYS A 753 10.39 15.67 -29.57
CA LYS A 753 10.10 14.48 -28.78
C LYS A 753 10.89 13.33 -29.39
N ILE A 754 12.04 13.01 -28.79
CA ILE A 754 12.76 11.77 -29.07
C ILE A 754 11.75 10.63 -28.99
N LYS A 755 11.41 10.02 -30.14
CA LYS A 755 10.64 8.79 -30.17
C LYS A 755 11.52 7.75 -29.45
N GLY A 756 10.98 7.15 -28.40
CA GLY A 756 11.66 6.09 -27.67
C GLY A 756 10.77 4.85 -27.68
N GLU A 757 11.35 3.71 -28.01
CA GLU A 757 10.63 2.43 -28.09
C GLU A 757 10.05 2.10 -26.71
N HIS A 758 8.74 1.84 -26.67
CA HIS A 758 8.00 1.66 -25.43
C HIS A 758 7.60 0.21 -25.23
N TYR A 759 8.39 -0.49 -24.41
CA TYR A 759 8.15 -1.89 -24.10
C TYR A 759 7.14 -2.06 -22.97
N GLN A 760 6.30 -3.10 -23.09
CA GLN A 760 5.47 -3.54 -21.97
C GLN A 760 6.32 -4.08 -20.82
N SER A 761 5.79 -4.05 -19.60
CA SER A 761 6.47 -4.68 -18.47
C SER A 761 6.47 -6.20 -18.60
N VAL A 762 7.57 -6.84 -18.18
CA VAL A 762 7.78 -8.29 -18.27
C VAL A 762 6.60 -9.06 -17.63
N ASN A 763 6.16 -8.63 -16.44
CA ASN A 763 5.00 -9.19 -15.73
C ASN A 763 3.63 -8.89 -16.38
N SER A 764 3.58 -8.10 -17.45
CA SER A 764 2.37 -7.94 -18.27
C SER A 764 2.29 -8.98 -19.38
N VAL A 765 3.41 -9.22 -20.08
CA VAL A 765 3.50 -10.19 -21.18
C VAL A 765 3.43 -11.63 -20.66
N LEU A 766 4.22 -11.96 -19.64
CA LEU A 766 4.28 -13.30 -19.05
C LEU A 766 3.04 -13.69 -18.23
N ARG A 767 1.98 -12.86 -18.23
CA ARG A 767 0.72 -13.16 -17.55
C ARG A 767 0.03 -14.39 -18.14
N ASP A 768 0.09 -14.53 -19.46
CA ASP A 768 -0.55 -15.64 -20.16
C ASP A 768 0.22 -16.94 -19.87
N ALA A 769 1.56 -16.90 -19.95
CA ALA A 769 2.44 -18.00 -19.53
C ALA A 769 2.19 -18.44 -18.09
N HIS A 770 2.09 -17.48 -17.15
CA HIS A 770 1.76 -17.78 -15.75
C HIS A 770 0.38 -18.42 -15.59
N THR A 771 -0.62 -18.01 -16.39
CA THR A 771 -1.95 -18.63 -16.37
C THR A 771 -1.93 -20.05 -16.94
N ILE A 772 -1.16 -20.32 -17.99
CA ILE A 772 -1.01 -21.66 -18.59
C ILE A 772 -0.28 -22.59 -17.62
N LEU A 773 0.92 -22.23 -17.16
CA LEU A 773 1.71 -23.03 -16.22
C LEU A 773 0.92 -23.32 -14.93
N LYS A 774 0.25 -22.31 -14.36
CA LYS A 774 -0.62 -22.52 -13.19
C LYS A 774 -1.86 -23.37 -13.49
N GLY A 775 -2.29 -23.45 -14.75
CA GLY A 775 -3.36 -24.35 -15.19
C GLY A 775 -2.91 -25.80 -15.32
N ILE A 776 -1.67 -26.04 -15.74
CA ILE A 776 -1.02 -27.36 -15.81
C ILE A 776 -0.76 -27.89 -14.39
N LEU A 777 -0.03 -27.12 -13.57
CA LEU A 777 0.35 -27.45 -12.19
C LEU A 777 -0.84 -27.56 -11.20
N PHE A 778 -2.06 -27.24 -11.64
CA PHE A 778 -3.30 -27.48 -10.88
C PHE A 778 -3.91 -28.87 -11.17
N LYS A 779 -3.62 -29.47 -12.33
CA LYS A 779 -3.96 -30.86 -12.66
C LYS A 779 -2.86 -31.83 -12.24
N GLU A 780 -1.62 -31.38 -12.38
CA GLU A 780 -0.37 -32.13 -12.22
C GLU A 780 0.40 -31.58 -10.98
N PRO A 781 -0.15 -31.71 -9.76
CA PRO A 781 0.47 -31.18 -8.54
C PRO A 781 1.78 -31.89 -8.16
N GLU A 782 1.98 -33.14 -8.59
CA GLU A 782 3.20 -33.92 -8.38
C GLU A 782 4.44 -33.25 -9.03
N LYS A 783 4.26 -32.50 -10.13
CA LYS A 783 5.33 -31.69 -10.76
C LYS A 783 5.82 -30.52 -9.89
N LEU A 784 5.19 -30.26 -8.74
CA LEU A 784 5.64 -29.29 -7.72
C LEU A 784 6.38 -29.96 -6.54
N GLY A 785 6.42 -31.29 -6.48
CA GLY A 785 7.00 -32.04 -5.36
C GLY A 785 6.40 -31.67 -4.00
N SER A 786 7.27 -31.44 -3.02
CA SER A 786 6.90 -31.10 -1.65
C SER A 786 6.49 -29.64 -1.44
N SER A 787 6.40 -28.83 -2.50
CA SER A 787 6.03 -27.40 -2.42
C SER A 787 4.76 -27.13 -1.60
N VAL A 788 4.74 -25.98 -0.93
CA VAL A 788 3.59 -25.33 -0.30
C VAL A 788 3.63 -23.82 -0.60
N PHE A 789 2.48 -23.21 -0.90
CA PHE A 789 2.44 -21.79 -1.29
C PHE A 789 1.83 -20.87 -0.22
N ASP A 790 1.06 -21.40 0.73
CA ASP A 790 0.62 -20.67 1.91
C ASP A 790 0.37 -21.59 3.13
N TYR A 791 0.05 -20.98 4.28
CA TYR A 791 -0.23 -21.71 5.53
C TYR A 791 -1.48 -22.60 5.45
N ASN A 792 -2.38 -22.45 4.47
CA ASN A 792 -3.50 -23.38 4.28
C ASN A 792 -2.99 -24.71 3.73
N ASP A 793 -2.02 -24.69 2.81
CA ASP A 793 -1.42 -25.90 2.25
C ASP A 793 -0.56 -26.64 3.27
N VAL A 794 0.24 -25.90 4.06
CA VAL A 794 0.95 -26.42 5.24
C VAL A 794 -0.03 -27.08 6.21
N TYR A 795 -1.10 -26.38 6.57
CA TYR A 795 -2.10 -26.88 7.53
C TYR A 795 -2.82 -28.15 7.03
N LYS A 796 -3.14 -28.27 5.74
CA LYS A 796 -3.70 -29.51 5.17
C LYS A 796 -2.72 -30.68 5.32
N LYS A 797 -1.49 -30.54 4.81
CA LYS A 797 -0.46 -31.59 4.83
C LYS A 797 -0.17 -32.02 6.27
N LEU A 798 0.15 -31.07 7.15
CA LEU A 798 0.53 -31.32 8.54
C LEU A 798 -0.62 -31.85 9.42
N CYS A 799 -1.85 -31.35 9.25
CA CYS A 799 -2.99 -31.88 10.01
C CYS A 799 -3.34 -33.31 9.60
N ALA A 800 -3.28 -33.64 8.29
CA ALA A 800 -3.51 -35.00 7.82
C ALA A 800 -2.43 -35.97 8.33
N PHE A 801 -1.16 -35.56 8.26
CA PHE A 801 -0.01 -36.35 8.72
C PHE A 801 -0.09 -36.67 10.22
N LEU A 802 -0.29 -35.65 11.08
CA LEU A 802 -0.36 -35.85 12.54
C LEU A 802 -1.58 -36.69 12.96
N VAL A 803 -2.74 -36.50 12.32
CA VAL A 803 -3.94 -37.32 12.60
C VAL A 803 -3.75 -38.75 12.10
N GLY A 804 -3.13 -38.96 10.94
CA GLY A 804 -2.83 -40.28 10.39
C GLY A 804 -1.90 -41.09 11.29
N ILE A 805 -0.79 -40.49 11.73
CA ILE A 805 0.14 -41.13 12.67
C ILE A 805 -0.57 -41.46 13.98
N LYS A 806 -1.29 -40.50 14.59
CA LYS A 806 -1.98 -40.73 15.86
C LYS A 806 -3.04 -41.86 15.79
N LYS A 807 -3.70 -42.04 14.64
CA LYS A 807 -4.60 -43.19 14.41
C LYS A 807 -3.86 -44.53 14.36
N ARG A 808 -2.61 -44.57 13.88
CA ARG A 808 -1.80 -45.79 13.74
C ARG A 808 -1.09 -46.20 15.03
N SER A 809 -0.58 -45.25 15.82
CA SER A 809 0.24 -45.53 17.01
C SER A 809 -0.51 -45.41 18.36
N GLY A 810 -1.73 -44.88 18.39
CA GLY A 810 -2.53 -44.66 19.60
C GLY A 810 -2.01 -43.49 20.47
N SER A 811 -0.75 -43.58 20.90
CA SER A 811 0.04 -42.48 21.45
C SER A 811 0.69 -41.64 20.34
N MET A 812 1.33 -40.52 20.70
CA MET A 812 2.13 -39.72 19.75
C MET A 812 3.59 -40.17 19.83
N PRO A 813 4.23 -40.60 18.72
CA PRO A 813 5.63 -41.02 18.72
C PRO A 813 6.58 -39.81 18.80
N GLY A 814 7.84 -40.07 19.16
CA GLY A 814 8.91 -39.08 19.02
C GLY A 814 9.13 -38.69 17.55
N PHE A 815 9.33 -37.39 17.30
CA PHE A 815 9.56 -36.86 15.96
C PHE A 815 10.97 -36.28 15.82
N PHE A 816 11.61 -36.59 14.71
CA PHE A 816 12.89 -36.04 14.28
C PHE A 816 12.64 -35.07 13.14
N VAL A 817 13.00 -33.82 13.36
CA VAL A 817 12.62 -32.67 12.53
C VAL A 817 13.89 -31.98 12.04
N VAL A 818 13.96 -31.72 10.74
CA VAL A 818 15.08 -31.02 10.08
C VAL A 818 14.55 -29.79 9.34
N THR A 819 15.20 -28.65 9.52
CA THR A 819 14.87 -27.38 8.87
C THR A 819 16.09 -26.79 8.18
N SER A 820 15.89 -26.22 6.98
CA SER A 820 16.98 -25.64 6.20
C SER A 820 16.50 -24.50 5.30
N ASP A 821 17.44 -23.79 4.68
CA ASP A 821 17.25 -22.57 3.89
C ASP A 821 18.19 -22.63 2.67
N VAL A 822 17.64 -22.71 1.45
CA VAL A 822 18.45 -22.82 0.24
C VAL A 822 19.20 -21.52 -0.04
N LEU A 823 20.52 -21.61 -0.14
CA LEU A 823 21.41 -20.47 -0.38
C LEU A 823 21.15 -19.89 -1.78
N LYS A 824 20.71 -18.62 -1.81
CA LYS A 824 20.40 -17.86 -3.04
C LYS A 824 19.42 -18.57 -3.99
N ALA A 825 18.38 -19.23 -3.47
CA ALA A 825 17.46 -20.13 -4.19
C ALA A 825 16.91 -19.69 -5.58
N PHE A 826 16.84 -18.40 -5.90
CA PHE A 826 16.49 -17.92 -7.25
C PHE A 826 17.73 -17.71 -8.15
N ASP A 827 18.83 -17.25 -7.55
CA ASP A 827 20.03 -16.82 -8.25
C ASP A 827 20.96 -18.02 -8.56
N SER A 828 20.77 -19.14 -7.87
CA SER A 828 21.49 -20.41 -8.06
C SER A 828 20.85 -21.36 -9.08
N VAL A 829 19.70 -21.03 -9.69
CA VAL A 829 18.98 -21.94 -10.59
C VAL A 829 19.75 -22.14 -11.91
N ASP A 830 19.99 -23.40 -12.28
CA ASP A 830 20.53 -23.76 -13.59
C ASP A 830 19.48 -23.45 -14.68
N GLN A 831 19.83 -22.57 -15.60
CA GLN A 831 18.92 -22.05 -16.61
C GLN A 831 18.59 -23.08 -17.69
N ASP A 832 19.57 -23.82 -18.19
CA ASP A 832 19.41 -24.79 -19.27
C ASP A 832 18.65 -26.02 -18.78
N LYS A 833 19.00 -26.50 -17.58
CA LYS A 833 18.25 -27.56 -16.91
C LYS A 833 16.82 -27.13 -16.62
N LEU A 834 16.58 -25.90 -16.15
CA LEU A 834 15.21 -25.38 -15.99
C LEU A 834 14.44 -25.38 -17.31
N LEU A 835 15.05 -24.99 -18.42
CA LEU A 835 14.40 -24.90 -19.72
C LEU A 835 14.05 -26.29 -20.28
N GLY A 836 14.97 -27.27 -20.21
CA GLY A 836 14.67 -28.66 -20.56
C GLY A 836 13.55 -29.26 -19.69
N LEU A 837 13.49 -28.92 -18.40
CA LEU A 837 12.34 -29.29 -17.55
C LEU A 837 11.02 -28.65 -18.01
N MET A 838 11.03 -27.46 -18.62
CA MET A 838 9.80 -26.84 -19.13
C MET A 838 9.24 -27.55 -20.37
N GLU A 839 10.05 -28.27 -21.14
CA GLU A 839 9.57 -29.05 -22.29
C GLU A 839 8.65 -30.20 -21.84
N ASN A 840 9.04 -30.88 -20.76
CA ASN A 840 8.27 -31.94 -20.09
C ASN A 840 7.05 -31.44 -19.29
N VAL A 841 6.95 -30.13 -19.04
CA VAL A 841 5.77 -29.47 -18.44
C VAL A 841 4.81 -28.99 -19.52
N ILE A 842 5.33 -28.43 -20.62
CA ILE A 842 4.54 -27.78 -21.68
C ILE A 842 4.37 -28.77 -22.84
N LEU A 843 3.61 -29.82 -22.59
CA LEU A 843 3.44 -30.92 -23.54
C LEU A 843 2.59 -30.53 -24.76
N LYS A 844 1.44 -29.87 -24.57
CA LYS A 844 0.49 -29.54 -25.66
C LYS A 844 1.04 -28.45 -26.58
N ASP A 845 0.85 -28.60 -27.89
CA ASP A 845 1.29 -27.59 -28.87
C ASP A 845 0.53 -26.27 -28.79
N GLU A 846 -0.71 -26.27 -28.30
CA GLU A 846 -1.52 -25.07 -28.16
C GLU A 846 -2.38 -25.08 -26.89
N TYR A 847 -2.53 -23.90 -26.29
CA TYR A 847 -3.31 -23.67 -25.08
C TYR A 847 -4.33 -22.56 -25.31
N ILE A 848 -5.60 -22.82 -24.96
CA ILE A 848 -6.69 -21.84 -25.07
C ILE A 848 -6.90 -21.15 -23.72
N LEU A 849 -6.75 -19.83 -23.69
CA LEU A 849 -7.01 -18.97 -22.52
C LEU A 849 -8.34 -18.23 -22.69
N LYS A 850 -9.32 -18.53 -21.84
CA LYS A 850 -10.61 -17.82 -21.80
C LYS A 850 -10.57 -16.64 -20.81
N GLN A 851 -11.01 -15.45 -21.24
CA GLN A 851 -11.03 -14.22 -20.43
C GLN A 851 -12.38 -14.03 -19.74
N TYR A 852 -12.34 -13.73 -18.44
CA TYR A 852 -13.49 -13.30 -17.62
C TYR A 852 -13.22 -11.92 -17.04
N ASP A 853 -14.24 -11.07 -16.97
CA ASP A 853 -14.18 -9.83 -16.19
C ASP A 853 -14.72 -10.11 -14.78
N GLN A 854 -13.86 -10.08 -13.76
CA GLN A 854 -14.27 -10.16 -12.36
C GLN A 854 -14.52 -8.76 -11.80
N VAL A 855 -15.77 -8.47 -11.41
CA VAL A 855 -16.14 -7.24 -10.71
C VAL A 855 -16.17 -7.50 -9.20
N VAL A 856 -15.28 -6.84 -8.46
CA VAL A 856 -15.11 -7.02 -7.00
C VAL A 856 -15.50 -5.74 -6.26
N CYS A 857 -16.42 -5.85 -5.30
CA CYS A 857 -16.75 -4.74 -4.41
C CYS A 857 -15.83 -4.73 -3.19
N THR A 858 -15.13 -3.61 -2.99
CA THR A 858 -14.50 -3.27 -1.71
C THR A 858 -15.35 -2.24 -0.97
N LYS A 859 -15.12 -2.03 0.33
CA LYS A 859 -15.83 -0.98 1.09
C LYS A 859 -15.83 0.40 0.40
N LYS A 860 -14.72 0.77 -0.25
CA LYS A 860 -14.50 2.13 -0.75
C LYS A 860 -14.80 2.30 -2.24
N SER A 861 -14.62 1.25 -3.04
CA SER A 861 -14.82 1.29 -4.49
C SER A 861 -15.09 -0.09 -5.09
N LEU A 862 -15.68 -0.10 -6.28
CA LEU A 862 -15.71 -1.26 -7.18
C LEU A 862 -14.42 -1.31 -7.99
N TRP A 863 -14.03 -2.51 -8.40
CA TRP A 863 -12.87 -2.75 -9.27
C TRP A 863 -13.22 -3.83 -10.29
N VAL A 864 -12.80 -3.63 -11.54
CA VAL A 864 -12.86 -4.66 -12.59
C VAL A 864 -11.46 -5.24 -12.75
N GLN A 865 -11.33 -6.55 -12.63
CA GLN A 865 -10.10 -7.28 -12.90
C GLN A 865 -10.34 -8.29 -14.02
N LYS A 866 -9.61 -8.14 -15.13
CA LYS A 866 -9.51 -9.19 -16.14
C LYS A 866 -8.81 -10.41 -15.55
N GLN A 867 -9.42 -11.57 -15.67
CA GLN A 867 -8.86 -12.87 -15.32
C GLN A 867 -8.82 -13.75 -16.55
N PHE A 868 -7.82 -14.62 -16.64
CA PHE A 868 -7.70 -15.62 -17.68
C PHE A 868 -7.70 -17.01 -17.03
N ARG A 869 -8.27 -18.01 -17.71
CA ARG A 869 -8.20 -19.42 -17.32
C ARG A 869 -7.87 -20.27 -18.56
N MET A 870 -6.97 -21.22 -18.38
CA MET A 870 -6.75 -22.30 -19.36
C MET A 870 -8.03 -23.15 -19.50
N LEU A 871 -8.54 -23.26 -20.73
CA LEU A 871 -9.55 -24.24 -21.10
C LEU A 871 -8.87 -25.60 -21.34
N ASP A 872 -9.64 -26.68 -21.33
CA ASP A 872 -9.14 -28.01 -21.68
C ASP A 872 -10.03 -28.67 -22.74
N GLY A 873 -9.41 -29.45 -23.63
CA GLY A 873 -10.10 -30.06 -24.78
C GLY A 873 -11.04 -31.21 -24.41
N SER A 874 -10.77 -31.90 -23.30
CA SER A 874 -11.46 -33.14 -22.88
C SER A 874 -12.52 -32.95 -21.80
N SER A 875 -12.80 -31.72 -21.36
CA SER A 875 -13.73 -31.46 -20.25
C SER A 875 -15.19 -31.29 -20.73
N ASN A 876 -16.02 -32.28 -20.42
CA ASN A 876 -17.46 -32.29 -20.69
C ASN A 876 -18.16 -30.98 -20.27
N ILE A 877 -19.05 -30.49 -21.15
CA ILE A 877 -19.17 -29.05 -21.43
C ILE A 877 -19.91 -28.26 -20.33
N GLY A 878 -20.91 -28.83 -19.66
CA GLY A 878 -21.78 -28.06 -18.74
C GLY A 878 -21.26 -27.89 -17.31
N ARG A 879 -20.93 -28.99 -16.61
CA ARG A 879 -21.05 -29.05 -15.13
C ARG A 879 -19.77 -28.64 -14.36
N THR A 880 -18.58 -28.99 -14.85
CA THR A 880 -17.30 -28.79 -14.14
C THR A 880 -16.71 -27.37 -14.26
N ARG A 881 -17.20 -26.56 -15.19
CA ARG A 881 -16.66 -25.23 -15.50
C ARG A 881 -16.83 -24.20 -14.36
N PHE A 882 -17.79 -24.40 -13.47
CA PHE A 882 -18.19 -23.40 -12.46
C PHE A 882 -17.76 -23.70 -11.02
N THR A 883 -17.30 -24.91 -10.70
CA THR A 883 -16.79 -25.27 -9.36
C THR A 883 -15.40 -24.70 -9.11
N SER A 884 -14.54 -24.67 -10.14
CA SER A 884 -13.15 -24.19 -10.12
C SER A 884 -12.98 -22.66 -9.98
N PHE A 885 -14.03 -21.92 -9.57
CA PHE A 885 -13.92 -20.55 -9.07
C PHE A 885 -13.59 -20.47 -7.56
N ALA A 886 -13.36 -21.62 -6.91
CA ALA A 886 -13.10 -21.75 -5.47
C ALA A 886 -11.90 -20.91 -4.96
N SER A 887 -10.78 -20.88 -5.69
CA SER A 887 -9.52 -20.24 -5.29
C SER A 887 -9.60 -18.71 -5.06
N PHE A 888 -10.61 -18.03 -5.62
CA PHE A 888 -10.75 -16.58 -5.50
C PHE A 888 -11.31 -16.18 -4.13
N HIS A 889 -10.45 -15.61 -3.28
CA HIS A 889 -10.70 -15.26 -1.87
C HIS A 889 -11.71 -14.11 -1.62
N SER A 890 -12.36 -13.59 -2.67
CA SER A 890 -13.36 -12.52 -2.59
C SER A 890 -14.75 -13.06 -2.25
N ARG A 891 -15.33 -12.63 -1.12
CA ARG A 891 -16.66 -13.10 -0.66
C ARG A 891 -17.85 -12.60 -1.48
N HIS A 892 -17.69 -11.47 -2.18
CA HIS A 892 -18.69 -10.93 -3.11
C HIS A 892 -17.96 -10.45 -4.36
N ALA A 893 -18.15 -11.17 -5.45
CA ALA A 893 -17.69 -10.83 -6.78
C ALA A 893 -18.74 -11.29 -7.80
N VAL A 894 -18.85 -10.54 -8.90
CA VAL A 894 -19.62 -10.95 -10.09
C VAL A 894 -18.62 -11.28 -11.19
N PHE A 895 -18.77 -12.43 -11.83
CA PHE A 895 -18.01 -12.80 -13.02
C PHE A 895 -18.85 -12.56 -14.27
N VAL A 896 -18.28 -11.89 -15.26
CA VAL A 896 -18.86 -11.74 -16.60
C VAL A 896 -18.01 -12.56 -17.57
N ASP A 897 -18.66 -13.44 -18.31
CA ASP A 897 -18.11 -14.08 -19.50
C ASP A 897 -18.58 -13.25 -20.71
N GLN A 898 -17.69 -12.99 -21.67
CA GLN A 898 -18.01 -12.25 -22.90
C GLN A 898 -17.62 -13.06 -24.14
N GLY A 899 -17.48 -14.39 -24.02
CA GLY A 899 -17.06 -15.28 -25.10
C GLY A 899 -15.61 -15.09 -25.56
N ARG A 900 -14.84 -14.21 -24.90
CA ARG A 900 -13.48 -13.83 -25.31
C ARG A 900 -12.47 -14.92 -24.94
N TRP A 901 -11.75 -15.45 -25.92
CA TRP A 901 -10.64 -16.38 -25.74
C TRP A 901 -9.41 -15.94 -26.53
N LYS A 902 -8.26 -16.55 -26.21
CA LYS A 902 -6.97 -16.36 -26.88
C LYS A 902 -6.26 -17.70 -26.98
N GLN A 903 -5.77 -18.04 -28.16
CA GLN A 903 -4.93 -19.21 -28.44
C GLN A 903 -3.46 -18.83 -28.21
N VAL A 904 -2.67 -19.72 -27.63
CA VAL A 904 -1.24 -19.53 -27.36
C VAL A 904 -0.49 -20.79 -27.77
N LYS A 905 0.38 -20.69 -28.78
CA LYS A 905 1.20 -21.81 -29.27
C LYS A 905 2.40 -22.06 -28.36
N LYS A 906 2.78 -23.34 -28.19
CA LYS A 906 3.96 -23.82 -27.44
C LYS A 906 5.23 -23.10 -27.84
N LYS A 907 5.51 -22.97 -29.16
CA LYS A 907 6.67 -22.25 -29.68
C LYS A 907 6.76 -20.79 -29.17
N VAL A 908 5.64 -20.07 -29.13
CA VAL A 908 5.56 -18.68 -28.63
C VAL A 908 5.71 -18.63 -27.10
N LEU A 909 5.07 -19.55 -26.39
CA LEU A 909 5.17 -19.66 -24.93
C LEU A 909 6.61 -19.97 -24.48
N PHE A 910 7.27 -20.90 -25.17
CA PHE A 910 8.64 -21.32 -24.87
C PHE A 910 9.66 -20.24 -25.25
N SER A 911 9.49 -19.56 -26.39
CA SER A 911 10.26 -18.36 -26.74
C SER A 911 10.20 -17.30 -25.63
N TYR A 912 9.01 -17.01 -25.08
CA TYR A 912 8.89 -16.04 -23.99
C TYR A 912 9.47 -16.53 -22.65
N LEU A 913 9.60 -17.85 -22.45
CA LEU A 913 10.29 -18.43 -21.29
C LEU A 913 11.81 -18.34 -21.44
N MET A 914 12.34 -18.73 -22.61
CA MET A 914 13.74 -18.57 -23.00
C MET A 914 14.19 -17.12 -22.81
N GLU A 915 13.46 -16.17 -23.40
CA GLU A 915 13.72 -14.73 -23.26
C GLU A 915 13.66 -14.19 -21.81
N HIS A 916 12.87 -14.83 -20.95
CA HIS A 916 12.74 -14.43 -19.54
C HIS A 916 13.84 -15.01 -18.65
N VAL A 917 14.34 -16.20 -19.00
CA VAL A 917 15.36 -16.93 -18.24
C VAL A 917 16.76 -16.50 -18.71
N LYS A 918 17.11 -16.74 -19.97
CA LYS A 918 18.44 -16.48 -20.55
C LYS A 918 18.71 -14.99 -20.78
N HIS A 919 17.73 -14.26 -21.32
CA HIS A 919 17.93 -12.88 -21.77
C HIS A 919 17.40 -11.81 -20.79
N ASN A 920 17.48 -12.08 -19.48
CA ASN A 920 17.03 -11.16 -18.44
C ASN A 920 17.95 -9.92 -18.28
N VAL A 921 17.70 -8.89 -19.09
CA VAL A 921 18.45 -7.62 -19.05
C VAL A 921 17.97 -6.73 -17.90
N LEU A 922 18.91 -6.34 -17.04
CA LEU A 922 18.75 -5.41 -15.94
C LEU A 922 19.41 -4.05 -16.25
N GLN A 923 18.78 -2.94 -15.85
CA GLN A 923 19.40 -1.62 -15.89
C GLN A 923 19.72 -1.13 -14.48
N PHE A 924 20.97 -0.76 -14.22
CA PHE A 924 21.41 -0.09 -12.99
C PHE A 924 22.33 1.08 -13.31
N ASP A 925 22.05 2.24 -12.72
CA ASP A 925 22.73 3.52 -12.95
C ASP A 925 23.10 3.81 -14.42
N GLY A 926 22.08 3.77 -15.29
CA GLY A 926 22.22 3.95 -16.74
C GLY A 926 22.75 2.73 -17.49
N LYS A 927 23.74 2.03 -16.92
CA LYS A 927 24.38 0.81 -17.45
C LYS A 927 23.42 -0.38 -17.51
N PHE A 928 23.71 -1.33 -18.39
CA PHE A 928 22.96 -2.56 -18.58
C PHE A 928 23.78 -3.80 -18.24
N TYR A 929 23.11 -4.83 -17.74
CA TYR A 929 23.70 -6.10 -17.35
C TYR A 929 22.78 -7.26 -17.72
N LEU A 930 23.35 -8.39 -18.12
CA LEU A 930 22.67 -9.67 -18.29
C LEU A 930 22.65 -10.44 -16.95
N GLN A 931 21.76 -11.41 -16.80
CA GLN A 931 21.80 -12.38 -15.71
C GLN A 931 22.14 -13.76 -16.28
N ASP A 932 23.37 -14.21 -16.04
CA ASP A 932 23.95 -15.37 -16.72
C ASP A 932 23.60 -16.70 -16.00
N VAL A 933 23.26 -16.63 -14.70
CA VAL A 933 22.83 -17.77 -13.87
C VAL A 933 21.62 -17.37 -13.01
N GLY A 934 20.74 -18.32 -12.73
CA GLY A 934 19.52 -18.08 -11.95
C GLY A 934 18.39 -17.42 -12.73
N ILE A 935 17.34 -17.02 -12.02
CA ILE A 935 16.14 -16.40 -12.58
C ILE A 935 15.74 -15.11 -11.83
N PRO A 936 15.14 -14.11 -12.51
CA PRO A 936 14.86 -12.80 -11.93
C PRO A 936 13.92 -12.82 -10.72
N GLN A 937 14.40 -12.33 -9.57
CA GLN A 937 13.58 -12.13 -8.38
C GLN A 937 12.48 -11.09 -8.62
N GLY A 938 11.22 -11.45 -8.34
CA GLY A 938 10.04 -10.58 -8.53
C GLY A 938 9.33 -10.71 -9.88
N GLY A 939 9.77 -11.63 -10.75
CA GLY A 939 9.01 -12.09 -11.90
C GLY A 939 7.74 -12.84 -11.48
N VAL A 940 6.71 -12.80 -12.33
CA VAL A 940 5.43 -13.47 -12.10
C VAL A 940 5.55 -15.00 -12.24
N LEU A 941 6.55 -15.46 -12.99
CA LEU A 941 6.85 -16.88 -13.19
C LEU A 941 7.85 -17.45 -12.19
N SER A 942 8.78 -16.64 -11.68
CA SER A 942 10.00 -17.13 -11.02
C SER A 942 9.73 -18.08 -9.85
N SER A 943 8.69 -17.82 -9.05
CA SER A 943 8.29 -18.71 -7.95
C SER A 943 7.76 -20.07 -8.42
N LEU A 944 7.05 -20.13 -9.55
CA LEU A 944 6.57 -21.41 -10.11
C LEU A 944 7.74 -22.19 -10.74
N LEU A 945 8.58 -21.51 -11.53
CA LEU A 945 9.76 -22.10 -12.15
C LEU A 945 10.71 -22.71 -11.11
N CYS A 946 10.99 -21.96 -10.04
CA CYS A 946 11.78 -22.43 -8.90
C CYS A 946 11.12 -23.62 -8.16
N SER A 947 9.79 -23.58 -7.95
CA SER A 947 9.06 -24.70 -7.34
C SER A 947 9.07 -25.98 -8.18
N ILE A 948 9.03 -25.89 -9.52
CA ILE A 948 9.17 -27.05 -10.42
C ILE A 948 10.60 -27.57 -10.40
N TYR A 949 11.60 -26.68 -10.51
CA TYR A 949 13.01 -27.05 -10.52
C TYR A 949 13.41 -27.83 -9.25
N TYR A 950 13.03 -27.33 -8.08
CA TYR A 950 13.24 -28.06 -6.82
C TYR A 950 12.25 -29.20 -6.59
N GLY A 951 11.07 -29.19 -7.24
CA GLY A 951 10.17 -30.35 -7.29
C GLY A 951 10.80 -31.53 -8.04
N HIS A 952 11.48 -31.27 -9.15
CA HIS A 952 12.21 -32.29 -9.90
C HIS A 952 13.40 -32.85 -9.11
N LEU A 953 14.13 -32.00 -8.37
CA LEU A 953 15.15 -32.41 -7.40
C LEU A 953 14.57 -33.32 -6.30
N GLU A 954 13.40 -32.97 -5.77
CA GLU A 954 12.72 -33.77 -4.76
C GLU A 954 12.38 -35.16 -5.29
N THR A 955 11.69 -35.22 -6.43
CA THR A 955 11.23 -36.47 -7.07
C THR A 955 12.39 -37.38 -7.50
N HIS A 956 13.44 -36.85 -8.12
CA HIS A 956 14.50 -37.68 -8.72
C HIS A 956 15.75 -37.86 -7.86
N THR A 957 15.81 -37.24 -6.67
CA THR A 957 17.03 -37.30 -5.84
C THR A 957 16.76 -37.34 -4.33
N ILE A 958 15.65 -36.78 -3.84
CA ILE A 958 15.35 -36.79 -2.40
C ILE A 958 14.46 -37.98 -2.01
N PHE A 959 13.33 -38.21 -2.67
CA PHE A 959 12.47 -39.36 -2.32
C PHE A 959 13.18 -40.72 -2.53
N PRO A 960 13.88 -40.98 -3.66
CA PRO A 960 14.62 -42.24 -3.85
C PRO A 960 15.76 -42.45 -2.83
N PHE A 961 16.31 -41.36 -2.26
CA PHE A 961 17.27 -41.44 -1.16
C PHE A 961 16.58 -41.78 0.17
N LEU A 962 15.48 -41.11 0.49
CA LEU A 962 14.70 -41.35 1.71
C LEU A 962 14.12 -42.78 1.77
N GLU A 963 13.66 -43.31 0.64
CA GLU A 963 13.18 -44.69 0.51
C GLU A 963 14.29 -45.73 0.71
N LYS A 964 15.48 -45.51 0.13
CA LYS A 964 16.65 -46.39 0.36
C LYS A 964 17.05 -46.40 1.84
N THR A 965 17.05 -45.24 2.51
CA THR A 965 17.34 -45.18 3.96
C THR A 965 16.27 -45.84 4.84
N LEU A 966 15.03 -45.98 4.34
CA LEU A 966 13.96 -46.71 5.04
C LEU A 966 14.13 -48.23 4.89
N LYS A 967 14.37 -48.71 3.65
CA LYS A 967 14.60 -50.15 3.37
C LYS A 967 15.87 -50.68 4.04
N SER A 968 16.91 -49.86 4.16
CA SER A 968 18.13 -50.16 4.94
C SER A 968 17.94 -50.00 6.46
N GLY A 969 16.71 -49.90 6.96
CA GLY A 969 16.35 -49.87 8.38
C GLY A 969 15.72 -51.16 8.91
N SER A 970 15.11 -51.98 8.05
CA SER A 970 14.45 -53.23 8.42
C SER A 970 15.40 -54.43 8.27
N CYS A 971 16.25 -54.65 9.27
CA CYS A 971 17.08 -55.85 9.35
C CYS A 971 16.30 -56.99 10.02
N LYS A 972 15.95 -58.02 9.22
CA LYS A 972 15.64 -59.41 9.60
C LYS A 972 15.21 -59.66 11.06
N GLU A 973 13.90 -59.79 11.27
CA GLU A 973 13.40 -60.93 12.05
C GLU A 973 12.84 -61.95 11.05
N ASN A 974 13.00 -63.24 11.35
CA ASN A 974 12.61 -64.30 10.44
C ASN A 974 11.12 -64.60 10.60
N ASN A 975 10.41 -64.70 9.47
CA ASN A 975 9.71 -65.92 9.10
C ASN A 975 9.41 -65.89 7.60
N ALA A 976 9.43 -67.05 6.97
CA ALA A 976 9.11 -67.19 5.55
C ALA A 976 7.63 -67.58 5.40
N GLU A 977 6.86 -66.76 4.70
CA GLU A 977 5.66 -67.23 4.01
C GLU A 977 5.32 -66.30 2.84
N HIS A 978 5.14 -66.87 1.65
CA HIS A 978 4.81 -66.13 0.44
C HIS A 978 3.31 -65.83 0.38
N THR A 979 2.91 -64.61 0.73
CA THR A 979 1.57 -64.07 0.43
C THR A 979 1.66 -62.77 -0.38
N ASN A 980 0.70 -62.58 -1.29
CA ASN A 980 0.81 -61.63 -2.39
C ASN A 980 0.62 -60.16 -1.94
N PHE A 981 1.73 -59.41 -1.85
CA PHE A 981 1.71 -58.03 -1.37
C PHE A 981 1.41 -57.01 -2.49
N TYR A 982 0.17 -57.02 -3.00
CA TYR A 982 -0.36 -56.03 -3.95
C TYR A 982 -1.61 -55.30 -3.43
N ASP A 983 -1.72 -55.08 -2.12
CA ASP A 983 -2.71 -54.17 -1.55
C ASP A 983 -2.19 -53.34 -0.36
N GLU A 984 -2.95 -52.32 0.04
CA GLU A 984 -2.64 -51.30 1.06
C GLU A 984 -1.28 -50.57 0.94
N VAL A 985 -1.29 -49.44 0.20
CA VAL A 985 -0.18 -48.48 0.20
C VAL A 985 -0.02 -47.82 1.58
N SER A 986 0.83 -48.42 2.42
CA SER A 986 1.10 -47.92 3.79
C SER A 986 1.60 -46.48 3.76
N SER A 987 0.84 -45.56 4.35
CA SER A 987 1.16 -44.12 4.33
C SER A 987 2.52 -43.84 5.00
N PRO A 988 3.39 -43.01 4.38
CA PRO A 988 4.79 -42.90 4.79
C PRO A 988 4.96 -42.29 6.18
N CYS A 989 5.88 -42.85 6.97
CA CYS A 989 6.23 -42.40 8.32
C CYS A 989 7.00 -41.06 8.37
N TYR A 990 7.03 -40.31 7.25
CA TYR A 990 7.71 -39.04 7.12
C TYR A 990 6.92 -38.06 6.24
N MET A 991 7.18 -36.77 6.42
CA MET A 991 6.63 -35.70 5.59
C MET A 991 7.70 -34.66 5.26
N LEU A 992 7.85 -34.35 3.97
CA LEU A 992 8.66 -33.26 3.46
C LEU A 992 7.75 -32.11 3.00
N MET A 993 8.04 -30.88 3.42
CA MET A 993 7.43 -29.65 2.94
C MET A 993 8.50 -28.61 2.61
N ARG A 994 8.33 -27.90 1.50
CA ARG A 994 9.21 -26.79 1.08
C ARG A 994 8.37 -25.59 0.70
N PHE A 995 8.79 -24.38 1.08
CA PHE A 995 8.29 -23.16 0.45
C PHE A 995 8.96 -22.95 -0.92
N ILE A 996 9.83 -21.95 -1.06
CA ILE A 996 10.70 -21.80 -2.24
C ILE A 996 12.13 -22.18 -1.84
N ASP A 997 12.61 -21.53 -0.79
CA ASP A 997 13.91 -21.64 -0.14
C ASP A 997 13.86 -22.41 1.19
N ASP A 998 12.78 -22.26 1.96
CA ASP A 998 12.61 -22.83 3.31
C ASP A 998 12.15 -24.31 3.28
N PHE A 999 13.02 -25.25 3.68
CA PHE A 999 12.72 -26.68 3.83
C PHE A 999 12.30 -27.04 5.28
N LEU A 1000 11.34 -27.96 5.42
CA LEU A 1000 10.96 -28.66 6.65
C LEU A 1000 10.73 -30.15 6.36
N PHE A 1001 11.46 -31.02 7.05
CA PHE A 1001 11.29 -32.47 7.03
C PHE A 1001 10.96 -32.96 8.44
N ILE A 1002 10.02 -33.91 8.53
CA ILE A 1002 9.58 -34.54 9.79
C ILE A 1002 9.55 -36.06 9.55
N SER A 1003 10.15 -36.85 10.43
CA SER A 1003 10.13 -38.33 10.40
C SER A 1003 10.04 -38.89 11.81
N THR A 1004 9.55 -40.12 11.97
CA THR A 1004 9.63 -40.88 13.24
C THR A 1004 10.96 -41.61 13.42
N SER A 1005 11.89 -41.57 12.44
CA SER A 1005 13.19 -42.27 12.49
C SER A 1005 14.38 -41.31 12.58
N LYS A 1006 15.17 -41.41 13.67
CA LYS A 1006 16.45 -40.65 13.82
C LYS A 1006 17.41 -40.97 12.68
N LYS A 1007 17.56 -42.25 12.30
CA LYS A 1007 18.44 -42.71 11.21
C LYS A 1007 18.09 -42.03 9.88
N GLN A 1008 16.80 -41.95 9.55
CA GLN A 1008 16.34 -41.28 8.33
C GLN A 1008 16.56 -39.76 8.38
N ALA A 1009 16.24 -39.12 9.51
CA ALA A 1009 16.41 -37.68 9.67
C ALA A 1009 17.89 -37.24 9.65
N ALA A 1010 18.79 -37.98 10.32
CA ALA A 1010 20.24 -37.74 10.29
C ALA A 1010 20.84 -37.98 8.89
N SER A 1011 20.38 -39.03 8.19
CA SER A 1011 20.78 -39.28 6.80
C SER A 1011 20.36 -38.13 5.87
N PHE A 1012 19.14 -37.61 6.03
CA PHE A 1012 18.64 -36.46 5.27
C PHE A 1012 19.38 -35.16 5.62
N PHE A 1013 19.68 -34.93 6.90
CA PHE A 1013 20.50 -33.81 7.37
C PHE A 1013 21.87 -33.78 6.68
N SER A 1014 22.59 -34.91 6.72
CA SER A 1014 23.90 -35.09 6.09
C SER A 1014 23.82 -34.95 4.56
N ARG A 1015 22.72 -35.44 3.94
CA ARG A 1015 22.48 -35.29 2.50
C ARG A 1015 22.26 -33.84 2.11
N LEU A 1016 21.57 -33.04 2.93
CA LEU A 1016 21.35 -31.62 2.71
C LEU A 1016 22.64 -30.80 2.87
N GLN A 1017 23.47 -31.08 3.89
CA GLN A 1017 24.77 -30.40 4.07
C GLN A 1017 25.68 -30.56 2.85
N ARG A 1018 25.78 -31.78 2.29
CA ARG A 1018 26.58 -32.08 1.09
C ARG A 1018 26.09 -31.37 -0.18
N GLY A 1019 24.87 -30.82 -0.17
CA GLY A 1019 24.25 -30.14 -1.31
C GLY A 1019 23.98 -31.05 -2.51
N PHE A 1020 23.37 -30.47 -3.55
CA PHE A 1020 23.03 -31.17 -4.79
C PHE A 1020 23.72 -30.47 -5.96
N ARG A 1021 24.99 -30.85 -6.23
CA ARG A 1021 25.85 -30.27 -7.27
C ARG A 1021 25.13 -30.15 -8.62
N GLY A 1022 24.55 -31.24 -9.12
CA GLY A 1022 23.78 -31.28 -10.37
C GLY A 1022 22.44 -30.52 -10.38
N TYR A 1023 22.17 -29.67 -9.38
CA TYR A 1023 21.07 -28.70 -9.34
C TYR A 1023 21.52 -27.34 -8.76
N ASN A 1024 22.84 -27.12 -8.55
CA ASN A 1024 23.40 -25.94 -7.89
C ASN A 1024 22.73 -25.60 -6.54
N CYS A 1025 22.19 -26.61 -5.86
CA CYS A 1025 21.35 -26.43 -4.67
C CYS A 1025 22.16 -26.71 -3.40
N TYR A 1026 22.51 -25.64 -2.69
CA TYR A 1026 23.28 -25.67 -1.45
C TYR A 1026 22.50 -25.02 -0.31
N MET A 1027 22.79 -25.41 0.93
CA MET A 1027 22.07 -24.95 2.11
C MET A 1027 22.83 -23.85 2.83
N ASN A 1028 22.11 -22.97 3.51
CA ASN A 1028 22.67 -21.88 4.30
C ASN A 1028 22.94 -22.37 5.73
N GLU A 1029 24.19 -22.70 6.02
CA GLU A 1029 24.68 -23.25 7.30
C GLU A 1029 24.23 -22.42 8.51
N LYS A 1030 24.30 -21.07 8.41
CA LYS A 1030 23.86 -20.13 9.46
C LYS A 1030 22.34 -20.15 9.72
N LYS A 1031 21.59 -20.98 8.99
CA LYS A 1031 20.15 -21.22 9.12
C LYS A 1031 19.79 -22.71 9.09
N PHE A 1032 20.70 -23.60 9.43
CA PHE A 1032 20.36 -25.00 9.64
C PHE A 1032 19.74 -25.23 11.03
N GLY A 1033 18.91 -26.27 11.19
CA GLY A 1033 18.47 -26.72 12.51
C GLY A 1033 17.80 -28.09 12.51
N ALA A 1034 18.05 -28.85 13.58
CA ALA A 1034 17.40 -30.11 13.92
C ALA A 1034 17.07 -30.14 15.42
N ASN A 1035 16.25 -31.10 15.85
CA ASN A 1035 15.89 -31.33 17.27
C ASN A 1035 16.57 -32.57 17.88
N PHE A 1036 17.68 -33.02 17.29
CA PHE A 1036 18.45 -34.19 17.72
C PHE A 1036 19.93 -33.97 17.45
N ASP A 1037 20.78 -34.65 18.21
CA ASP A 1037 22.24 -34.55 18.08
C ASP A 1037 22.72 -35.15 16.77
N VAL A 1038 23.58 -34.41 16.08
CA VAL A 1038 24.20 -34.79 14.82
C VAL A 1038 25.70 -34.96 15.05
N GLU A 1039 26.18 -36.20 14.95
CA GLU A 1039 27.55 -36.64 15.26
C GLU A 1039 28.67 -35.94 14.45
N GLN A 1040 28.32 -35.07 13.50
CA GLN A 1040 29.24 -34.39 12.57
C GLN A 1040 29.33 -32.87 12.79
N ILE A 1041 28.89 -32.34 13.94
CA ILE A 1041 28.97 -30.90 14.27
C ILE A 1041 29.74 -30.68 15.58
N SER A 1042 31.07 -30.69 15.48
CA SER A 1042 31.95 -30.21 16.54
C SER A 1042 31.90 -28.66 16.63
N GLY A 1043 31.26 -28.14 17.68
CA GLY A 1043 31.51 -26.78 18.17
C GLY A 1043 30.61 -25.63 17.69
N SER A 1044 29.58 -25.85 16.88
CA SER A 1044 28.63 -24.78 16.50
C SER A 1044 27.16 -25.13 16.82
N PRO A 1045 26.43 -24.33 17.62
CA PRO A 1045 25.03 -24.62 17.94
C PRO A 1045 24.11 -24.47 16.72
N LEU A 1046 23.09 -25.33 16.64
CA LEU A 1046 22.12 -25.35 15.54
C LEU A 1046 21.22 -24.10 15.54
N ASN A 1047 21.67 -23.09 14.80
CA ASN A 1047 21.13 -21.72 14.78
C ASN A 1047 19.60 -21.57 14.66
N ARG A 1048 18.84 -22.55 14.15
CA ARG A 1048 17.37 -22.49 14.10
C ARG A 1048 16.63 -22.96 15.36
N VAL A 1049 17.27 -23.60 16.33
CA VAL A 1049 16.64 -23.95 17.61
C VAL A 1049 16.40 -22.68 18.45
N TYR A 1050 15.31 -22.66 19.20
CA TYR A 1050 15.01 -21.67 20.24
C TYR A 1050 14.58 -22.41 21.51
N VAL A 1051 15.25 -22.15 22.64
CA VAL A 1051 14.93 -22.70 23.95
C VAL A 1051 14.18 -21.62 24.75
N GLY A 1052 13.14 -22.01 25.50
CA GLY A 1052 12.39 -21.09 26.40
C GLY A 1052 13.04 -20.92 27.78
N GLU A 1053 12.60 -19.92 28.56
CA GLU A 1053 13.11 -19.58 29.93
C GLU A 1053 12.96 -20.68 31.01
N ASP A 1054 12.46 -21.86 30.64
CA ASP A 1054 12.37 -23.04 31.51
C ASP A 1054 13.41 -24.10 31.14
N ASP A 1055 14.25 -23.83 30.13
CA ASP A 1055 15.33 -24.63 29.50
C ASP A 1055 14.93 -26.02 28.94
N ALA A 1056 13.93 -26.68 29.52
CA ALA A 1056 13.40 -27.97 29.09
C ALA A 1056 12.51 -27.89 27.82
N THR A 1057 12.06 -26.71 27.38
CA THR A 1057 11.18 -26.56 26.21
C THR A 1057 11.93 -25.95 25.02
N SER A 1058 12.20 -26.77 24.00
CA SER A 1058 12.81 -26.34 22.75
C SER A 1058 11.81 -26.27 21.58
N PHE A 1059 12.09 -25.36 20.63
CA PHE A 1059 11.30 -25.12 19.43
C PHE A 1059 12.21 -24.99 18.20
N LEU A 1060 11.79 -25.57 17.08
CA LEU A 1060 12.38 -25.30 15.76
C LEU A 1060 11.65 -24.16 15.04
N ARG A 1061 12.42 -23.28 14.40
CA ARG A 1061 11.94 -22.09 13.70
C ARG A 1061 11.83 -22.35 12.20
N TRP A 1062 10.62 -22.31 11.64
CA TRP A 1062 10.38 -22.46 10.20
C TRP A 1062 9.34 -21.46 9.68
N SER A 1063 9.68 -20.67 8.66
CA SER A 1063 8.78 -19.75 7.93
C SER A 1063 7.75 -18.95 8.77
N GLY A 1064 8.14 -18.49 9.96
CA GLY A 1064 7.30 -17.68 10.85
C GLY A 1064 6.37 -18.47 11.81
N LEU A 1065 6.62 -19.76 11.95
CA LEU A 1065 6.08 -20.67 12.96
C LEU A 1065 7.21 -21.08 13.95
N LEU A 1066 6.81 -21.42 15.17
CA LEU A 1066 7.62 -22.19 16.12
C LEU A 1066 6.96 -23.56 16.25
N ILE A 1067 7.72 -24.63 16.02
CA ILE A 1067 7.26 -26.02 16.17
C ILE A 1067 7.89 -26.56 17.45
N ASN A 1068 7.10 -26.99 18.43
CA ASN A 1068 7.62 -27.61 19.65
C ASN A 1068 8.32 -28.93 19.29
N CYS A 1069 9.57 -29.09 19.73
CA CYS A 1069 10.42 -30.23 19.38
C CYS A 1069 9.93 -31.59 19.91
N SER A 1070 9.06 -31.60 20.93
CA SER A 1070 8.56 -32.80 21.60
C SER A 1070 7.07 -33.05 21.34
N THR A 1071 6.24 -32.00 21.30
CA THR A 1071 4.78 -32.11 21.15
C THR A 1071 4.27 -31.82 19.74
N MET A 1072 5.12 -31.32 18.83
CA MET A 1072 4.76 -30.82 17.49
C MET A 1072 3.71 -29.70 17.46
N GLU A 1073 3.34 -29.14 18.61
CA GLU A 1073 2.41 -28.01 18.72
C GLU A 1073 2.99 -26.72 18.10
N ILE A 1074 2.11 -25.85 17.61
CA ILE A 1074 2.50 -24.76 16.72
C ILE A 1074 2.22 -23.40 17.37
N GLN A 1075 3.30 -22.72 17.73
CA GLN A 1075 3.26 -21.34 18.21
C GLN A 1075 3.66 -20.33 17.14
N ALA A 1076 3.36 -19.07 17.40
CA ALA A 1076 3.62 -17.98 16.49
C ALA A 1076 5.03 -17.39 16.67
N ASP A 1077 5.89 -17.42 15.65
CA ASP A 1077 7.18 -16.69 15.75
C ASP A 1077 6.97 -15.17 15.84
N TYR A 1078 7.61 -14.58 16.86
CA TYR A 1078 7.69 -13.15 17.15
C TYR A 1078 9.14 -12.61 17.20
N MET A 1079 10.20 -13.43 17.01
CA MET A 1079 11.60 -12.99 17.14
C MET A 1079 11.96 -11.83 16.21
N LYS A 1080 11.35 -11.79 15.02
CA LYS A 1080 11.43 -10.65 14.07
C LYS A 1080 10.98 -9.29 14.62
N TYR A 1081 10.47 -9.19 15.85
CA TYR A 1081 10.13 -7.91 16.52
C TYR A 1081 11.17 -7.45 17.56
N LEU A 1082 12.21 -8.24 17.86
CA LEU A 1082 13.22 -7.93 18.89
C LEU A 1082 14.17 -6.80 18.47
N ASN A 1083 14.87 -6.97 17.35
CA ASN A 1083 15.98 -6.10 16.92
C ASN A 1083 15.57 -4.64 16.63
N ASN A 1084 14.29 -4.39 16.32
CA ASN A 1084 13.80 -3.08 15.87
C ASN A 1084 12.51 -2.69 16.59
N HIS A 1085 12.48 -1.48 17.17
CA HIS A 1085 11.33 -0.93 17.89
C HIS A 1085 10.03 -1.11 17.08
N LEU A 1086 9.02 -1.72 17.71
CA LEU A 1086 7.76 -2.19 17.12
C LEU A 1086 7.05 -1.18 16.21
N SER A 1087 7.23 0.13 16.44
CA SER A 1087 6.69 1.19 15.58
C SER A 1087 7.21 1.15 14.13
N SER A 1088 8.35 0.51 13.86
CA SER A 1088 8.88 0.17 12.53
C SER A 1088 7.97 -0.74 11.70
N THR A 1089 7.03 -1.43 12.36
CA THR A 1089 6.09 -2.36 11.70
C THR A 1089 4.74 -1.73 11.35
N LEU A 1090 4.57 -0.42 11.68
CA LEU A 1090 3.29 0.27 11.65
C LEU A 1090 3.24 1.37 10.59
N THR A 1091 2.03 1.73 10.20
CA THR A 1091 1.74 2.91 9.37
C THR A 1091 0.49 3.59 9.90
N VAL A 1092 0.59 4.86 10.25
CA VAL A 1092 -0.43 5.68 10.89
C VAL A 1092 -1.11 6.58 9.86
N CYS A 1093 -2.43 6.70 9.96
CA CYS A 1093 -3.21 7.55 9.07
C CYS A 1093 -3.85 8.71 9.85
N TRP A 1094 -3.21 9.88 9.78
CA TRP A 1094 -3.68 11.13 10.39
C TRP A 1094 -4.80 11.83 9.61
N GLN A 1095 -5.12 11.37 8.40
CA GLN A 1095 -6.17 11.95 7.54
C GLN A 1095 -7.56 11.40 7.84
N GLY A 1096 -8.60 12.18 7.53
CA GLY A 1096 -9.99 11.75 7.58
C GLY A 1096 -10.50 11.56 9.01
N LYS A 1097 -11.01 10.36 9.33
CA LYS A 1097 -11.58 10.00 10.64
C LYS A 1097 -10.62 9.03 11.37
N PRO A 1098 -9.59 9.51 12.09
CA PRO A 1098 -8.49 8.67 12.60
C PRO A 1098 -8.93 7.59 13.60
N GLY A 1099 -9.98 7.83 14.39
CA GLY A 1099 -10.56 6.79 15.27
C GLY A 1099 -11.12 5.59 14.50
N ILE A 1100 -11.76 5.82 13.35
CA ILE A 1100 -12.23 4.74 12.47
C ILE A 1100 -11.04 3.96 11.90
N HIS A 1101 -9.98 4.67 11.49
CA HIS A 1101 -8.74 4.05 11.01
C HIS A 1101 -8.05 3.21 12.09
N LEU A 1102 -7.96 3.69 13.34
CA LEU A 1102 -7.46 2.91 14.48
C LEU A 1102 -8.30 1.64 14.71
N LYS A 1103 -9.63 1.77 14.76
CA LYS A 1103 -10.59 0.66 14.91
C LYS A 1103 -10.50 -0.36 13.77
N GLU A 1104 -10.04 0.03 12.58
CA GLU A 1104 -9.70 -0.89 11.47
C GLU A 1104 -8.28 -1.46 11.58
N LYS A 1105 -7.29 -0.68 12.01
CA LYS A 1105 -5.90 -1.12 12.23
C LYS A 1105 -5.78 -2.21 13.29
N LEU A 1106 -6.49 -2.14 14.42
CA LEU A 1106 -6.52 -3.22 15.42
C LEU A 1106 -6.97 -4.56 14.81
N ARG A 1107 -8.01 -4.53 13.97
CA ARG A 1107 -8.51 -5.73 13.25
C ARG A 1107 -7.51 -6.24 12.22
N LEU A 1108 -6.72 -5.35 11.60
CA LEU A 1108 -5.61 -5.71 10.71
C LEU A 1108 -4.38 -6.25 11.45
N PHE A 1109 -4.14 -5.87 12.71
CA PHE A 1109 -3.02 -6.40 13.50
C PHE A 1109 -3.26 -7.84 13.97
N LEU A 1110 -4.50 -8.18 14.34
CA LEU A 1110 -4.89 -9.52 14.80
C LEU A 1110 -4.95 -10.54 13.63
N ARG A 1111 -5.56 -10.14 12.51
CA ARG A 1111 -5.93 -11.02 11.39
C ARG A 1111 -4.81 -11.94 10.83
N PRO A 1112 -3.53 -11.54 10.71
CA PRO A 1112 -2.49 -12.42 10.19
C PRO A 1112 -2.31 -13.71 10.99
N LYS A 1113 -2.36 -13.65 12.34
CA LYS A 1113 -2.19 -14.83 13.21
C LYS A 1113 -3.50 -15.52 13.59
N CYS A 1114 -4.68 -15.00 13.19
CA CYS A 1114 -5.96 -15.72 13.31
C CYS A 1114 -6.11 -16.87 12.28
N HIS A 1115 -5.10 -17.72 12.07
CA HIS A 1115 -5.12 -18.85 11.11
C HIS A 1115 -5.41 -20.18 11.83
N PRO A 1116 -6.19 -21.11 11.24
CA PRO A 1116 -6.55 -22.41 11.87
C PRO A 1116 -5.40 -23.18 12.52
N ILE A 1117 -4.21 -23.15 11.93
CA ILE A 1117 -3.01 -23.86 12.40
C ILE A 1117 -2.63 -23.58 13.88
N PHE A 1118 -3.02 -22.43 14.43
CA PHE A 1118 -2.74 -22.02 15.82
C PHE A 1118 -3.88 -22.32 16.81
N PHE A 1119 -5.05 -22.77 16.34
CA PHE A 1119 -6.27 -22.94 17.15
C PHE A 1119 -6.98 -24.28 16.95
N ASP A 1120 -6.54 -25.10 15.99
CA ASP A 1120 -7.08 -26.45 15.79
C ASP A 1120 -6.62 -27.38 16.91
N SER A 1121 -7.59 -27.99 17.60
CA SER A 1121 -7.35 -28.97 18.66
C SER A 1121 -6.91 -30.35 18.14
N ASN A 1122 -6.88 -30.55 16.81
CA ASN A 1122 -6.19 -31.69 16.19
C ASN A 1122 -4.65 -31.55 16.23
N ILE A 1123 -4.13 -30.33 16.44
CA ILE A 1123 -2.69 -30.01 16.42
C ILE A 1123 -2.20 -29.43 17.75
N ASN A 1124 -3.03 -28.63 18.44
CA ASN A 1124 -2.62 -27.86 19.62
C ASN A 1124 -3.47 -28.21 20.85
N SER A 1125 -2.83 -28.35 22.00
CA SER A 1125 -3.51 -28.53 23.29
C SER A 1125 -4.41 -27.34 23.65
N ALA A 1126 -5.36 -27.56 24.54
CA ALA A 1126 -6.22 -26.50 25.07
C ALA A 1126 -5.42 -25.34 25.71
N ALA A 1127 -4.23 -25.64 26.26
CA ALA A 1127 -3.27 -24.67 26.78
C ALA A 1127 -2.60 -23.85 25.67
N VAL A 1128 -2.01 -24.48 24.66
CA VAL A 1128 -1.35 -23.75 23.56
C VAL A 1128 -2.34 -22.96 22.70
N VAL A 1129 -3.57 -23.44 22.50
CA VAL A 1129 -4.64 -22.65 21.84
C VAL A 1129 -4.92 -21.33 22.58
N ARG A 1130 -4.96 -21.35 23.92
CA ARG A 1130 -5.17 -20.15 24.76
C ARG A 1130 -3.93 -19.26 24.79
N LEU A 1131 -2.73 -19.84 24.83
CA LEU A 1131 -1.46 -19.12 24.75
C LEU A 1131 -1.32 -18.36 23.42
N ASN A 1132 -1.59 -19.03 22.28
CA ASN A 1132 -1.61 -18.40 20.95
C ASN A 1132 -2.59 -17.21 20.88
N VAL A 1133 -3.76 -17.30 21.55
CA VAL A 1133 -4.70 -16.17 21.68
C VAL A 1133 -4.08 -15.03 22.49
N TYR A 1134 -3.49 -15.33 23.64
CA TYR A 1134 -2.90 -14.33 24.56
C TYR A 1134 -1.71 -13.58 23.94
N GLN A 1135 -0.74 -14.32 23.37
CA GLN A 1135 0.42 -13.78 22.67
C GLN A 1135 0.03 -12.80 21.54
N VAL A 1136 -1.01 -13.14 20.74
CA VAL A 1136 -1.53 -12.26 19.68
C VAL A 1136 -2.14 -10.98 20.26
N PHE A 1137 -2.81 -11.04 21.42
CA PHE A 1137 -3.33 -9.84 22.09
C PHE A 1137 -2.23 -8.99 22.74
N LEU A 1138 -1.18 -9.59 23.31
CA LEU A 1138 -0.01 -8.86 23.82
C LEU A 1138 0.60 -7.98 22.71
N LEU A 1139 0.95 -8.59 21.58
CA LEU A 1139 1.48 -7.85 20.42
C LEU A 1139 0.49 -6.79 19.90
N CYS A 1140 -0.82 -7.08 19.90
CA CYS A 1140 -1.84 -6.11 19.49
C CYS A 1140 -1.91 -4.91 20.45
N ALA A 1141 -1.79 -5.11 21.75
CA ALA A 1141 -1.76 -4.05 22.75
C ALA A 1141 -0.49 -3.17 22.64
N MET A 1142 0.66 -3.78 22.33
CA MET A 1142 1.91 -3.05 22.10
C MET A 1142 1.82 -2.18 20.83
N LYS A 1143 1.24 -2.74 19.76
CA LYS A 1143 0.95 -1.99 18.52
C LYS A 1143 -0.11 -0.89 18.73
N PHE A 1144 -1.11 -1.12 19.59
CA PHE A 1144 -2.07 -0.09 20.02
C PHE A 1144 -1.37 1.05 20.77
N HIS A 1145 -0.44 0.75 21.69
CA HIS A 1145 0.34 1.78 22.38
C HIS A 1145 1.09 2.68 21.40
N CYS A 1146 1.87 2.07 20.48
CA CYS A 1146 2.61 2.80 19.44
C CYS A 1146 1.67 3.68 18.58
N TYR A 1147 0.54 3.13 18.13
CA TYR A 1147 -0.39 3.85 17.24
C TYR A 1147 -1.11 5.01 17.97
N ILE A 1148 -1.49 4.84 19.24
CA ILE A 1148 -2.07 5.91 20.06
C ILE A 1148 -1.04 7.00 20.36
N ARG A 1149 0.21 6.62 20.68
CA ARG A 1149 1.33 7.55 20.86
C ARG A 1149 1.50 8.44 19.64
N ASP A 1150 1.64 7.83 18.47
CA ASP A 1150 1.89 8.54 17.20
C ASP A 1150 0.69 9.40 16.74
N LEU A 1151 -0.55 9.07 17.14
CA LEU A 1151 -1.74 9.91 16.93
C LEU A 1151 -1.93 11.01 17.99
N SER A 1152 -1.47 10.82 19.22
CA SER A 1152 -1.68 11.76 20.33
C SER A 1152 -1.09 13.15 20.11
N VAL A 1153 -0.16 13.26 19.14
CA VAL A 1153 0.39 14.52 18.62
C VAL A 1153 -0.68 15.45 18.04
N ILE A 1154 -1.77 14.91 17.47
CA ILE A 1154 -2.83 15.68 16.81
C ILE A 1154 -4.19 15.52 17.50
N CYS A 1155 -4.52 14.31 17.96
CA CYS A 1155 -5.85 14.00 18.48
C CYS A 1155 -5.79 13.16 19.77
N LYS A 1156 -6.42 13.68 20.83
CA LYS A 1156 -6.72 12.93 22.06
C LYS A 1156 -8.04 12.18 21.85
N PHE A 1157 -8.09 10.91 22.28
CA PHE A 1157 -9.32 10.09 22.23
C PHE A 1157 -9.91 9.92 23.63
N PRO A 1158 -11.25 9.95 23.79
CA PRO A 1158 -11.92 9.56 25.03
C PRO A 1158 -11.51 8.14 25.43
N LYS A 1159 -11.18 7.92 26.71
CA LYS A 1159 -10.66 6.62 27.16
C LYS A 1159 -11.74 5.52 27.14
N ARG A 1160 -13.03 5.85 27.33
CA ARG A 1160 -14.17 4.94 27.11
C ARG A 1160 -14.16 4.39 25.68
N TYR A 1161 -14.14 5.27 24.66
CA TYR A 1161 -14.03 4.89 23.24
C TYR A 1161 -12.83 3.97 22.95
N CYS A 1162 -11.67 4.21 23.58
CA CYS A 1162 -10.52 3.32 23.47
C CYS A 1162 -10.81 1.91 24.02
N ALA A 1163 -11.47 1.78 25.17
CA ALA A 1163 -11.87 0.48 25.73
C ALA A 1163 -12.93 -0.23 24.86
N ASP A 1164 -13.81 0.52 24.19
CA ASP A 1164 -14.85 -0.03 23.32
C ASP A 1164 -14.27 -0.60 22.02
N ILE A 1165 -13.35 0.11 21.37
CA ILE A 1165 -12.67 -0.40 20.16
C ILE A 1165 -11.73 -1.57 20.47
N ILE A 1166 -11.20 -1.67 21.69
CA ILE A 1166 -10.46 -2.84 22.18
C ILE A 1166 -11.40 -4.03 22.27
N LEU A 1167 -12.52 -3.94 23.00
CA LEU A 1167 -13.53 -5.00 23.13
C LEU A 1167 -14.08 -5.46 21.76
N GLU A 1168 -14.34 -4.52 20.86
CA GLU A 1168 -14.72 -4.79 19.46
C GLU A 1168 -13.61 -5.44 18.60
N SER A 1169 -12.36 -5.43 19.06
CA SER A 1169 -11.25 -6.15 18.43
C SER A 1169 -11.10 -7.56 18.99
N LEU A 1170 -11.33 -7.77 20.30
CA LEU A 1170 -11.36 -9.10 20.93
C LEU A 1170 -12.50 -9.95 20.33
N ARG A 1171 -13.71 -9.39 20.30
CA ARG A 1171 -14.90 -9.99 19.66
C ARG A 1171 -14.68 -10.29 18.18
N TYR A 1172 -13.93 -9.43 17.48
CA TYR A 1172 -13.58 -9.66 16.08
C TYR A 1172 -12.62 -10.85 15.89
N MET A 1173 -11.69 -11.08 16.82
CA MET A 1173 -10.76 -12.22 16.75
C MET A 1173 -11.49 -13.56 16.88
N HIS A 1174 -12.30 -13.75 17.93
CA HIS A 1174 -13.10 -14.98 18.10
C HIS A 1174 -13.99 -15.25 16.86
N LEU A 1175 -14.71 -14.22 16.39
CA LEU A 1175 -15.54 -14.33 15.19
C LEU A 1175 -14.73 -14.60 13.90
N LEU A 1176 -13.47 -14.17 13.81
CA LEU A 1176 -12.61 -14.44 12.66
C LEU A 1176 -12.03 -15.86 12.70
N ILE A 1177 -11.66 -16.37 13.89
CA ILE A 1177 -11.14 -17.73 14.08
C ILE A 1177 -12.24 -18.74 13.73
N LYS A 1178 -13.41 -18.70 14.40
CA LYS A 1178 -14.53 -19.62 14.12
C LYS A 1178 -14.95 -19.60 12.64
N LYS A 1179 -14.99 -18.42 12.03
CA LYS A 1179 -15.28 -18.21 10.60
C LYS A 1179 -14.23 -18.79 9.65
N ARG A 1180 -12.96 -18.89 10.09
CA ARG A 1180 -11.86 -19.48 9.32
C ARG A 1180 -11.83 -21.00 9.45
N MET A 1181 -11.99 -21.52 10.67
CA MET A 1181 -12.14 -22.96 10.94
C MET A 1181 -13.24 -23.56 10.04
N HIS A 1182 -14.48 -23.05 10.14
CA HIS A 1182 -15.61 -23.48 9.28
C HIS A 1182 -15.45 -23.19 7.78
N SER A 1183 -14.39 -22.49 7.34
CA SER A 1183 -14.13 -22.25 5.91
C SER A 1183 -13.02 -23.13 5.34
N MET A 1184 -12.28 -23.85 6.19
CA MET A 1184 -11.36 -24.89 5.72
C MET A 1184 -12.15 -26.17 5.52
N ARG A 1185 -11.86 -26.82 4.40
CA ARG A 1185 -12.07 -28.25 4.22
C ARG A 1185 -10.68 -28.88 4.21
N LEU A 1186 -10.47 -29.86 5.08
CA LEU A 1186 -9.38 -30.82 4.94
C LEU A 1186 -9.87 -31.91 3.96
N ASN A 1187 -9.22 -33.07 3.95
CA ASN A 1187 -9.75 -34.27 3.28
C ASN A 1187 -11.07 -34.71 3.97
N SER A 1188 -11.81 -35.64 3.37
CA SER A 1188 -13.16 -36.04 3.80
C SER A 1188 -13.29 -36.40 5.29
N ASP A 1189 -12.24 -36.99 5.85
CA ASP A 1189 -12.29 -37.79 7.08
C ASP A 1189 -11.72 -37.05 8.31
N VAL A 1190 -11.37 -35.77 8.16
CA VAL A 1190 -10.83 -34.92 9.23
C VAL A 1190 -11.54 -33.56 9.24
N GLN A 1191 -12.07 -33.15 10.39
CA GLN A 1191 -12.69 -31.83 10.56
C GLN A 1191 -11.91 -30.95 11.56
N PRO A 1192 -11.74 -29.63 11.31
CA PRO A 1192 -11.07 -28.72 12.23
C PRO A 1192 -11.81 -28.56 13.57
N ILE A 1193 -11.16 -28.84 14.70
CA ILE A 1193 -11.76 -28.79 16.04
C ILE A 1193 -11.37 -27.48 16.75
N LEU A 1194 -12.32 -26.77 17.37
CA LEU A 1194 -12.07 -25.50 18.08
C LEU A 1194 -12.60 -25.52 19.51
N LYS A 1195 -11.80 -26.00 20.46
CA LYS A 1195 -12.12 -25.98 21.91
C LYS A 1195 -11.76 -24.63 22.57
N LEU A 1196 -12.47 -23.56 22.19
CA LEU A 1196 -12.22 -22.18 22.65
C LEU A 1196 -13.51 -21.34 22.79
N GLU A 1197 -13.82 -20.87 24.00
CA GLU A 1197 -14.98 -20.04 24.28
C GLU A 1197 -14.80 -18.57 23.86
N LYS A 1198 -15.94 -17.89 23.62
CA LYS A 1198 -15.96 -16.43 23.43
C LYS A 1198 -15.55 -15.68 24.70
N LYS A 1199 -15.96 -16.15 25.88
CA LYS A 1199 -15.67 -15.51 27.19
C LYS A 1199 -14.15 -15.48 27.45
N GLU A 1200 -13.48 -16.59 27.19
CA GLU A 1200 -12.02 -16.73 27.34
C GLU A 1200 -11.26 -15.75 26.45
N VAL A 1201 -11.66 -15.61 25.18
CA VAL A 1201 -11.03 -14.66 24.24
C VAL A 1201 -11.25 -13.19 24.67
N GLU A 1202 -12.40 -12.85 25.25
CA GLU A 1202 -12.61 -11.51 25.84
C GLU A 1202 -11.77 -11.32 27.11
N TRP A 1203 -11.68 -12.32 27.99
CA TRP A 1203 -10.90 -12.26 29.23
C TRP A 1203 -9.38 -12.18 29.00
N LEU A 1204 -8.81 -13.11 28.22
CA LEU A 1204 -7.39 -13.13 27.84
C LEU A 1204 -6.98 -11.82 27.15
N GLY A 1205 -7.86 -11.29 26.29
CA GLY A 1205 -7.64 -10.02 25.61
C GLY A 1205 -7.64 -8.82 26.57
N PHE A 1206 -8.54 -8.76 27.55
CA PHE A 1206 -8.49 -7.73 28.59
C PHE A 1206 -7.22 -7.84 29.45
N HIS A 1207 -6.85 -9.05 29.88
CA HIS A 1207 -5.64 -9.28 30.67
C HIS A 1207 -4.38 -8.82 29.92
N ALA A 1208 -4.19 -9.24 28.65
CA ALA A 1208 -3.06 -8.86 27.82
C ALA A 1208 -2.94 -7.33 27.65
N TYR A 1209 -4.06 -6.64 27.39
CA TYR A 1209 -4.06 -5.19 27.28
C TYR A 1209 -3.74 -4.49 28.61
N ILE A 1210 -4.19 -5.03 29.75
CA ILE A 1210 -3.87 -4.46 31.07
C ILE A 1210 -2.38 -4.60 31.37
N GLN A 1211 -1.78 -5.78 31.16
CA GLN A 1211 -0.35 -6.01 31.45
C GLN A 1211 0.57 -5.11 30.58
N VAL A 1212 0.32 -5.07 29.26
CA VAL A 1212 1.09 -4.24 28.33
C VAL A 1212 0.96 -2.74 28.62
N LEU A 1213 -0.24 -2.28 29.02
CA LEU A 1213 -0.47 -0.87 29.34
C LEU A 1213 -0.01 -0.50 30.76
N LYS A 1214 0.09 -1.44 31.71
CA LYS A 1214 0.69 -1.24 33.05
C LYS A 1214 2.15 -0.76 32.93
N ARG A 1215 2.96 -1.41 32.06
CA ARG A 1215 4.32 -0.95 31.69
C ARG A 1215 4.38 0.47 31.09
N LYS A 1216 3.24 1.12 30.81
CA LYS A 1216 3.14 2.47 30.23
C LYS A 1216 2.08 3.33 30.95
N GLU A 1217 1.85 3.08 32.25
CA GLU A 1217 0.73 3.62 33.03
C GLU A 1217 0.64 5.15 33.02
N SER A 1218 1.77 5.88 33.01
CA SER A 1218 1.82 7.35 32.97
C SER A 1218 1.06 8.00 31.79
N ARG A 1219 0.77 7.25 30.72
CA ARG A 1219 -0.04 7.71 29.56
C ARG A 1219 -1.47 7.14 29.54
N HIS A 1220 -1.73 6.13 30.38
CA HIS A 1220 -2.89 5.25 30.26
C HIS A 1220 -3.65 4.96 31.56
N LYS A 1221 -3.27 5.52 32.73
CA LYS A 1221 -3.93 5.33 34.04
C LYS A 1221 -5.48 5.29 33.97
N VAL A 1222 -6.10 6.28 33.32
CA VAL A 1222 -7.57 6.35 33.15
C VAL A 1222 -8.13 5.24 32.23
N LEU A 1223 -7.38 4.78 31.22
CA LEU A 1223 -7.77 3.62 30.41
C LEU A 1223 -7.59 2.31 31.17
N LEU A 1224 -6.50 2.19 31.95
CA LEU A 1224 -6.25 1.04 32.82
C LEU A 1224 -7.37 0.85 33.84
N ALA A 1225 -7.86 1.93 34.48
CA ALA A 1225 -9.00 1.86 35.39
C ALA A 1225 -10.26 1.29 34.70
N VAL A 1226 -10.61 1.80 33.52
CA VAL A 1226 -11.76 1.31 32.73
C VAL A 1226 -11.58 -0.15 32.29
N LEU A 1227 -10.36 -0.56 31.91
CA LEU A 1227 -10.09 -1.95 31.53
C LEU A 1227 -10.10 -2.91 32.75
N ARG A 1228 -9.53 -2.50 33.90
CA ARG A 1228 -9.57 -3.27 35.15
C ARG A 1228 -11.03 -3.47 35.62
N SER A 1229 -11.85 -2.41 35.61
CA SER A 1229 -13.28 -2.49 35.90
C SER A 1229 -14.02 -3.48 34.97
N ARG A 1230 -13.70 -3.47 33.66
CA ARG A 1230 -14.25 -4.44 32.68
C ARG A 1230 -13.73 -5.87 32.84
N LEU A 1231 -12.56 -6.08 33.44
CA LEU A 1231 -12.04 -7.40 33.79
C LEU A 1231 -12.71 -7.93 35.06
N LEU A 1232 -12.82 -7.11 36.11
CA LEU A 1232 -13.45 -7.49 37.37
C LEU A 1232 -14.93 -7.85 37.19
N SER A 1233 -15.67 -7.07 36.39
CA SER A 1233 -17.07 -7.36 36.02
C SER A 1233 -17.25 -8.50 34.98
N HIS A 1234 -16.17 -9.17 34.57
CA HIS A 1234 -16.25 -10.31 33.66
C HIS A 1234 -16.49 -11.61 34.42
N ARG A 1235 -17.48 -12.42 33.99
CA ARG A 1235 -17.95 -13.68 34.62
C ARG A 1235 -16.91 -14.83 34.74
N MET A 1236 -15.62 -14.56 34.51
CA MET A 1236 -14.51 -15.53 34.67
C MET A 1236 -13.54 -15.12 35.79
N SER A 1237 -13.67 -13.90 36.32
CA SER A 1237 -12.92 -13.44 37.48
C SER A 1237 -13.40 -14.20 38.73
N GLY A 1238 -12.60 -15.17 39.17
CA GLY A 1238 -12.91 -16.09 40.28
C GLY A 1238 -12.82 -17.58 39.92
N ARG A 1239 -12.92 -17.96 38.64
CA ARG A 1239 -12.73 -19.36 38.17
C ARG A 1239 -11.77 -19.40 36.99
N LEU A 1240 -10.47 -19.61 37.28
CA LEU A 1240 -9.40 -19.73 36.28
C LEU A 1240 -9.01 -21.20 36.11
N SER A 1241 -9.26 -21.75 34.92
CA SER A 1241 -8.84 -23.11 34.57
C SER A 1241 -7.31 -23.22 34.42
N PRO A 1242 -6.71 -24.43 34.52
CA PRO A 1242 -5.27 -24.62 34.39
C PRO A 1242 -4.71 -24.08 33.07
N GLU A 1243 -5.44 -24.22 31.97
CA GLU A 1243 -5.04 -23.75 30.64
C GLU A 1243 -5.04 -22.23 30.52
N LEU A 1244 -5.94 -21.55 31.25
CA LEU A 1244 -5.94 -20.09 31.36
C LEU A 1244 -4.78 -19.60 32.23
N LYS A 1245 -4.45 -20.30 33.33
CA LYS A 1245 -3.27 -20.03 34.16
C LYS A 1245 -1.97 -20.21 33.37
N TYR A 1246 -1.84 -21.30 32.61
CA TYR A 1246 -0.72 -21.53 31.70
C TYR A 1246 -0.61 -20.42 30.64
N ALA A 1247 -1.71 -20.05 29.99
CA ALA A 1247 -1.71 -19.06 28.92
C ALA A 1247 -1.30 -17.64 29.38
N ILE A 1248 -1.53 -17.26 30.64
CA ILE A 1248 -1.16 -15.94 31.17
C ILE A 1248 0.20 -15.89 31.86
N ASN A 1249 0.84 -17.04 32.13
CA ASN A 1249 2.17 -17.11 32.73
C ASN A 1249 3.17 -16.29 31.88
N THR A 1250 3.95 -15.43 32.52
CA THR A 1250 4.89 -14.54 31.84
C THR A 1250 6.01 -15.30 31.15
N LYS A 1251 6.48 -16.43 31.69
CA LYS A 1251 7.52 -17.29 31.08
C LYS A 1251 7.13 -17.77 29.69
N ASN A 1252 5.91 -18.30 29.55
CA ASN A 1252 5.28 -18.73 28.29
C ASN A 1252 5.11 -17.60 27.24
N SER A 1253 5.46 -16.36 27.57
CA SER A 1253 5.43 -15.20 26.68
C SER A 1253 6.66 -14.29 26.84
N SER A 1254 7.75 -14.80 27.40
CA SER A 1254 9.01 -14.09 27.69
C SER A 1254 9.46 -13.18 26.53
N LEU A 1255 9.65 -13.79 25.37
CA LEU A 1255 10.14 -13.19 24.13
C LEU A 1255 9.26 -12.04 23.57
N LEU A 1256 8.02 -11.89 24.03
CA LEU A 1256 7.19 -10.74 23.68
C LEU A 1256 7.52 -9.51 24.55
N TRP A 1257 8.08 -9.70 25.74
CA TRP A 1257 8.37 -8.65 26.71
C TRP A 1257 9.65 -7.87 26.41
N ASP A 1258 10.57 -8.45 25.64
CA ASP A 1258 11.81 -7.81 25.14
C ASP A 1258 11.57 -6.87 23.94
N ILE A 1259 10.40 -6.99 23.30
CA ILE A 1259 10.01 -6.15 22.18
C ILE A 1259 9.98 -4.69 22.63
N LYS A 1260 10.75 -3.83 21.97
CA LYS A 1260 10.82 -2.40 22.29
C LYS A 1260 9.57 -1.67 21.73
N TYR A 1261 8.71 -1.09 22.58
CA TYR A 1261 7.44 -0.41 22.20
C TYR A 1261 7.12 0.90 22.96
#